data_AF-A0A536ZP41-F1
#
_entry.id   AF-A0A536ZP41-F1
#
_cell.length_a   1.000
_cell.length_b   1.000
_cell.length_c   1.000
_cell.angle_alpha   90.00
_cell.angle_beta   90.00
_cell.angle_gamma   90.00
#
_symmetry.space_group_name_H-M   'P 1'
#
loop_
_entity.id
_entity.type
_entity.pdbx_description
1 polymer ?
#
loop_
_entity_poly.entity_id
_entity_poly.type
_entity_poly.pdbx_seq_one_letter_code
_entity_poly.pdbx_strand_id
1 'polypeptide(L)'
;MRIGIAGAGPAGLLFAYLAKCRRPDVDVRVVEQNARDATFGFGVVFSHGALEFMARDVPAMHATLATLLETWPIQRIVHRDQSVDIDGNGFCAIGRLALLRLLQGECERVGVSLMFGYRLESPDAFTGCDLIVGSDGVNSVVRSAYANTFRPTIEWLTNKFVWYGTTKPFDCLTLTFRRSEHGVFVAHHYRYAPDRSTFIVECDAATWRRAGFETGDDAASRAYCERVFAPDLDGHPLIANRSVWRNFPLVRCTNWSAGNMVLIGDALRTGHFSIGSGTRLAFDDAIALNRAFAEAGDDVTRLLAIFERERRPIVDKLVAAANSSSYWYERMAEKMALEPIDLAHDYMTRSGRMTDERLAATAPRFMAEVRAHGSCRQTNIDERVPDPVPDEAPGAREIGFVVPQRYNASQLLYDNLATRPDKVALVCGDRSFTYRELCALADRVGNGLTEMGLARGGRVLMLLDDGPEYAAAIFGAIRAGFVPVLVNTLSPPELVAYFLWDSGAEAAFVDTRTGALLGHHDVGASRLRQVVHIGDDTAKAVLPLALHHQWTKWIEAQTASESHADTHRDAMAFWMYSSGSTGRPKGVVHLQHDALYTHLAYGRGVLGINENDIVFSPPKIFFAYGFGNSLTFPFAAGATVVLMPGRPDPAAVFETIERHRPTILFGLPTLYVAMVAHPDSKERDLSSVRLCVSAAETLSTDLFDEWQRRYGLAIVEGLGSTEVLHIYLSNTTLQQKPGASGKRVPGYELKLTDTDGNEIVAGESGVLWVRGHSQAPCYWNRPEKTAETMRDGWIYTGDRFRRDVDGFHFFEGRADDLVKVSGQWVHPLEVERCLAEHPLVRECAVLALDDENRLKTLAAFVALRDDARRGDETTRVLQQFVKERLLPYKYPRRVIYVPSLPKTGTGKIDRQALRRAGVMP
;
A
#
# COMPACT_ATOMS: atom_id res chain seq x y z
N MET A 1 -12.19 40.01 29.86
CA MET A 1 -11.10 39.39 29.07
C MET A 1 -10.83 40.20 27.80
N ARG A 2 -9.58 40.33 27.38
CA ARG A 2 -9.11 41.01 26.16
C ARG A 2 -8.56 40.00 25.17
N ILE A 3 -9.07 39.98 23.94
CA ILE A 3 -8.67 39.05 22.88
C ILE A 3 -8.06 39.83 21.73
N GLY A 4 -6.83 39.49 21.37
CA GLY A 4 -6.12 40.01 20.22
C GLY A 4 -6.12 39.01 19.07
N ILE A 5 -6.52 39.43 17.87
CA ILE A 5 -6.57 38.55 16.70
C ILE A 5 -5.70 39.16 15.59
N ALA A 6 -4.68 38.41 15.18
CA ALA A 6 -3.86 38.74 14.02
C ALA A 6 -4.51 38.15 12.76
N GLY A 7 -4.87 39.02 11.82
CA GLY A 7 -5.51 38.67 10.55
C GLY A 7 -7.03 38.81 10.56
N ALA A 8 -7.57 39.44 9.52
CA ALA A 8 -9.01 39.58 9.27
C ALA A 8 -9.48 38.65 8.13
N GLY A 9 -8.91 37.45 8.06
CA GLY A 9 -9.40 36.38 7.19
C GLY A 9 -10.67 35.70 7.72
N PRO A 10 -11.23 34.73 7.00
CA PRO A 10 -12.45 34.03 7.41
C PRO A 10 -12.37 33.39 8.81
N ALA A 11 -11.22 32.82 9.19
CA ALA A 11 -11.03 32.24 10.52
C ALA A 11 -11.10 33.30 11.64
N GLY A 12 -10.31 34.37 11.51
CA GLY A 12 -10.20 35.43 12.51
C GLY A 12 -11.51 36.19 12.70
N LEU A 13 -12.15 36.61 11.60
CA LEU A 13 -13.41 37.35 11.66
C LEU A 13 -14.55 36.49 12.22
N LEU A 14 -14.66 35.22 11.80
CA LEU A 14 -15.71 34.35 12.34
C LEU A 14 -15.50 34.09 13.83
N PHE A 15 -14.27 33.82 14.28
CA PHE A 15 -14.00 33.65 15.71
C PHE A 15 -14.28 34.94 16.50
N ALA A 16 -13.88 36.11 15.98
CA ALA A 16 -14.12 37.40 16.63
C ALA A 16 -15.62 37.66 16.85
N TYR A 17 -16.43 37.47 15.80
CA TYR A 17 -17.87 37.55 15.86
C TYR A 17 -18.46 36.59 16.90
N LEU A 18 -18.06 35.31 16.86
CA LEU A 18 -18.60 34.29 17.75
C LEU A 18 -18.24 34.53 19.21
N ALA A 19 -16.99 34.90 19.50
CA ALA A 19 -16.53 35.21 20.84
C ALA A 19 -17.32 36.39 21.43
N LYS A 20 -17.51 37.45 20.65
CA LYS A 20 -18.24 38.65 21.07
C LYS A 20 -19.74 38.42 21.25
N CYS A 21 -20.38 37.65 20.35
CA CYS A 21 -21.77 37.22 20.50
C CYS A 21 -21.98 36.40 21.79
N ARG A 22 -21.02 35.53 22.11
CA ARG A 22 -21.09 34.65 23.29
C ARG A 22 -20.88 35.40 24.59
N ARG A 23 -19.94 36.35 24.61
CA ARG A 23 -19.57 37.16 25.77
C ARG A 23 -19.50 38.64 25.36
N PRO A 24 -20.60 39.40 25.45
CA PRO A 24 -20.61 40.81 25.06
C PRO A 24 -19.61 41.68 25.84
N ASP A 25 -19.24 41.25 27.06
CA ASP A 25 -18.30 41.91 27.96
C ASP A 25 -16.81 41.76 27.57
N VAL A 26 -16.46 40.83 26.67
CA VAL A 26 -15.06 40.71 26.24
C VAL A 26 -14.68 41.77 25.21
N ASP A 27 -13.47 42.30 25.33
CA ASP A 27 -12.90 43.22 24.36
C ASP A 27 -12.17 42.42 23.28
N VAL A 28 -12.55 42.59 22.02
CA VAL A 28 -12.00 41.82 20.89
C VAL A 28 -11.47 42.79 19.85
N ARG A 29 -10.17 42.68 19.56
CA ARG A 29 -9.48 43.52 18.58
C ARG A 29 -8.85 42.66 17.49
N VAL A 30 -9.25 42.90 16.25
CA VAL A 30 -8.70 42.27 15.04
C VAL A 30 -7.79 43.26 14.32
N VAL A 31 -6.58 42.85 13.98
CA VAL A 31 -5.60 43.67 13.26
C VAL A 31 -5.20 42.97 11.97
N GLU A 32 -5.34 43.67 10.84
CA GLU A 32 -5.04 43.20 9.49
C GLU A 32 -4.09 44.16 8.78
N GLN A 33 -3.04 43.59 8.18
CA GLN A 33 -2.03 44.37 7.46
C GLN A 33 -2.54 44.90 6.12
N ASN A 34 -3.45 44.16 5.49
CA ASN A 34 -4.00 44.54 4.20
C ASN A 34 -5.12 45.58 4.37
N ALA A 35 -5.41 46.30 3.28
CA ALA A 35 -6.57 47.18 3.24
C ALA A 35 -7.88 46.38 3.38
N ARG A 36 -8.96 47.04 3.83
CA ARG A 36 -10.24 46.41 4.16
C ARG A 36 -10.83 45.54 3.05
N ASP A 37 -10.72 46.00 1.80
CA ASP A 37 -11.24 45.32 0.61
C ASP A 37 -10.15 44.53 -0.16
N ALA A 38 -8.93 44.44 0.38
CA ALA A 38 -7.86 43.71 -0.26
C ALA A 38 -8.10 42.20 -0.14
N THR A 39 -8.18 41.52 -1.29
CA THR A 39 -8.36 40.07 -1.33
C THR A 39 -7.40 39.46 -2.33
N PHE A 40 -6.92 38.26 -2.00
CA PHE A 40 -6.20 37.40 -2.94
C PHE A 40 -7.18 36.35 -3.49
N GLY A 41 -7.36 36.34 -4.81
CA GLY A 41 -8.33 35.48 -5.50
C GLY A 41 -9.71 36.10 -5.67
N PHE A 42 -10.65 35.29 -6.15
CA PHE A 42 -11.98 35.74 -6.59
C PHE A 42 -13.11 35.11 -5.76
N GLY A 43 -13.48 33.87 -6.03
CA GLY A 43 -14.55 33.15 -5.32
C GLY A 43 -14.05 32.01 -4.44
N VAL A 44 -14.78 31.68 -3.38
CA VAL A 44 -14.52 30.53 -2.51
C VAL A 44 -15.57 29.47 -2.78
N VAL A 45 -15.15 28.22 -2.98
CA VAL A 45 -16.05 27.08 -3.22
C VAL A 45 -16.04 26.11 -2.04
N PHE A 46 -17.20 25.52 -1.77
CA PHE A 46 -17.44 24.52 -0.74
C PHE A 46 -18.18 23.33 -1.35
N SER A 47 -17.88 22.10 -0.90
CA SER A 47 -18.69 20.95 -1.29
C SER A 47 -20.13 21.13 -0.80
N HIS A 48 -21.10 20.53 -1.48
CA HIS A 48 -22.48 20.51 -0.99
C HIS A 48 -22.53 19.91 0.43
N GLY A 49 -23.36 20.50 1.30
CA GLY A 49 -23.42 20.16 2.72
C GLY A 49 -22.19 20.56 3.55
N ALA A 50 -21.12 21.12 2.95
CA ALA A 50 -19.90 21.46 3.68
C ALA A 50 -20.13 22.43 4.83
N LEU A 51 -21.11 23.32 4.71
CA LEU A 51 -21.44 24.35 5.69
C LEU A 51 -22.60 23.95 6.62
N GLU A 52 -23.15 22.73 6.50
CA GLU A 52 -24.27 22.26 7.35
C GLU A 52 -23.92 22.31 8.84
N PHE A 53 -22.65 22.12 9.20
CA PHE A 53 -22.20 22.27 10.59
C PHE A 53 -22.49 23.67 11.16
N MET A 54 -22.46 24.71 10.31
CA MET A 54 -22.78 26.08 10.71
C MET A 54 -24.27 26.24 11.02
N ALA A 55 -25.15 25.45 10.41
CA ALA A 55 -26.59 25.52 10.71
C ALA A 55 -26.87 25.20 12.18
N ARG A 56 -26.09 24.28 12.77
CA ARG A 56 -26.19 23.95 14.21
C ARG A 56 -25.54 25.01 15.09
N ASP A 57 -24.33 25.45 14.75
CA ASP A 57 -23.49 26.22 15.65
C ASP A 57 -23.61 27.75 15.49
N VAL A 58 -23.99 28.21 14.30
CA VAL A 58 -24.09 29.62 13.92
C VAL A 58 -25.28 29.85 12.97
N PRO A 59 -26.52 29.50 13.38
CA PRO A 59 -27.68 29.42 12.49
C PRO A 59 -27.99 30.72 11.74
N ALA A 60 -27.84 31.88 12.39
CA ALA A 60 -28.08 33.18 11.76
C ALA A 60 -27.09 33.46 10.61
N MET A 61 -25.80 33.25 10.85
CA MET A 61 -24.76 33.42 9.82
C MET A 61 -24.95 32.42 8.68
N HIS A 62 -25.31 31.17 8.99
CA HIS A 62 -25.60 30.16 7.99
C HIS A 62 -26.77 30.57 7.09
N ALA A 63 -27.86 31.10 7.67
CA ALA A 63 -29.01 31.58 6.90
C ALA A 63 -28.64 32.74 5.96
N THR A 64 -27.86 33.72 6.43
CA THR A 64 -27.38 34.82 5.59
C THR A 64 -26.41 34.36 4.51
N LEU A 65 -25.49 33.44 4.82
CA LEU A 65 -24.59 32.87 3.82
C LEU A 65 -25.38 32.11 2.74
N ALA A 66 -26.41 31.37 3.11
CA ALA A 66 -27.24 30.61 2.18
C ALA A 66 -27.91 31.50 1.12
N THR A 67 -28.25 32.76 1.44
CA THR A 67 -28.84 33.68 0.45
C THR A 67 -27.81 34.29 -0.52
N LEU A 68 -26.51 34.13 -0.25
CA LEU A 68 -25.41 34.69 -1.05
C LEU A 68 -24.64 33.63 -1.84
N LEU A 69 -24.94 32.34 -1.64
CA LEU A 69 -24.25 31.24 -2.27
C LEU A 69 -24.84 30.89 -3.63
N GLU A 70 -24.00 30.87 -4.66
CA GLU A 70 -24.27 30.12 -5.89
C GLU A 70 -24.17 28.62 -5.59
N THR A 71 -25.09 27.79 -6.09
CA THR A 71 -25.11 26.35 -5.79
C THR A 71 -25.42 25.53 -7.04
N TRP A 72 -24.74 24.39 -7.17
CA TRP A 72 -24.91 23.45 -8.30
C TRP A 72 -24.88 22.00 -7.81
N PRO A 73 -25.64 21.10 -8.46
CA PRO A 73 -25.79 19.71 -8.01
C PRO A 73 -24.73 18.75 -8.52
N ILE A 74 -23.86 19.19 -9.43
CA ILE A 74 -22.85 18.35 -10.10
C ILE A 74 -21.45 18.97 -10.05
N GLN A 75 -20.46 18.13 -10.33
CA GLN A 75 -19.11 18.52 -10.72
C GLN A 75 -18.84 18.00 -12.13
N ARG A 76 -18.05 18.73 -12.93
CA ARG A 76 -17.69 18.33 -14.30
C ARG A 76 -16.18 18.19 -14.47
N ILE A 77 -15.77 17.17 -15.22
CA ILE A 77 -14.40 17.01 -15.72
C ILE A 77 -14.43 17.16 -17.24
N VAL A 78 -13.60 18.06 -17.79
CA VAL A 78 -13.44 18.24 -19.23
C VAL A 78 -12.07 17.78 -19.65
N HIS A 79 -12.01 16.80 -20.55
CA HIS A 79 -10.78 16.25 -21.10
C HIS A 79 -11.00 15.83 -22.55
N ARG A 80 -10.04 16.12 -23.44
CA ARG A 80 -10.15 15.83 -24.89
C ARG A 80 -11.46 16.33 -25.51
N ASP A 81 -11.86 17.55 -25.15
CA ASP A 81 -13.10 18.19 -25.60
C ASP A 81 -14.39 17.45 -25.21
N GLN A 82 -14.31 16.44 -24.35
CA GLN A 82 -15.44 15.73 -23.79
C GLN A 82 -15.67 16.13 -22.34
N SER A 83 -16.94 16.26 -21.97
CA SER A 83 -17.37 16.57 -20.61
C SER A 83 -17.93 15.31 -19.94
N VAL A 84 -17.50 15.05 -18.72
CA VAL A 84 -18.02 13.98 -17.86
C VAL A 84 -18.63 14.63 -16.62
N ASP A 85 -19.94 14.44 -16.46
CA ASP A 85 -20.70 14.98 -15.34
C ASP A 85 -20.76 13.97 -14.20
N ILE A 86 -20.41 14.42 -13.00
CA ILE A 86 -20.41 13.61 -11.79
C ILE A 86 -21.60 14.06 -10.95
N ASP A 87 -22.67 13.24 -10.97
CA ASP A 87 -23.90 13.53 -10.24
C ASP A 87 -23.75 13.36 -8.73
N GLY A 88 -24.58 14.07 -7.96
CA GLY A 88 -24.57 14.03 -6.49
C GLY A 88 -23.28 14.49 -5.81
N ASN A 89 -22.35 15.06 -6.58
CA ASN A 89 -21.16 15.73 -6.10
C ASN A 89 -21.29 17.25 -6.32
N GLY A 90 -22.29 17.85 -5.67
CA GLY A 90 -22.58 19.27 -5.80
C GLY A 90 -21.59 20.16 -5.05
N PHE A 91 -21.60 21.45 -5.39
CA PHE A 91 -20.79 22.50 -4.75
C PHE A 91 -21.62 23.78 -4.59
N CYS A 92 -21.18 24.65 -3.68
CA CYS A 92 -21.64 26.03 -3.60
C CYS A 92 -20.47 27.00 -3.51
N ALA A 93 -20.64 28.25 -3.93
CA ALA A 93 -19.60 29.26 -3.91
C ALA A 93 -20.11 30.67 -3.63
N ILE A 94 -19.22 31.51 -3.11
CA ILE A 94 -19.45 32.92 -2.84
C ILE A 94 -18.21 33.73 -3.21
N GLY A 95 -18.40 34.98 -3.63
CA GLY A 95 -17.29 35.92 -3.81
C GLY A 95 -16.51 36.13 -2.51
N ARG A 96 -15.17 36.02 -2.56
CA ARG A 96 -14.30 36.18 -1.39
C ARG A 96 -14.48 37.55 -0.73
N LEU A 97 -14.59 38.61 -1.54
CA LEU A 97 -14.85 39.96 -1.05
C LEU A 97 -16.23 40.08 -0.39
N ALA A 98 -17.27 39.44 -0.96
CA ALA A 98 -18.61 39.44 -0.37
C ALA A 98 -18.61 38.70 0.98
N LEU A 99 -17.94 37.56 1.07
CA LEU A 99 -17.77 36.81 2.31
C LEU A 99 -17.07 37.64 3.40
N LEU A 100 -15.97 38.30 3.05
CA LEU A 100 -15.23 39.13 4.00
C LEU A 100 -16.07 40.33 4.47
N ARG A 101 -16.75 41.02 3.55
CA ARG A 101 -17.62 42.16 3.91
C ARG A 101 -18.76 41.74 4.83
N LEU A 102 -19.37 40.57 4.61
CA LEU A 102 -20.37 40.00 5.51
C LEU A 102 -19.79 39.80 6.92
N LEU A 103 -18.66 39.09 7.02
CA LEU A 103 -18.05 38.79 8.32
C LEU A 103 -17.56 40.06 9.04
N GLN A 104 -17.02 41.03 8.31
CA GLN A 104 -16.63 42.35 8.84
C GLN A 104 -17.84 43.12 9.37
N GLY A 105 -18.93 43.20 8.59
CA GLY A 105 -20.15 43.88 9.00
C GLY A 105 -20.77 43.25 10.25
N GLU A 106 -20.78 41.91 10.33
CA GLU A 106 -21.25 41.20 11.53
C GLU A 106 -20.35 41.43 12.75
N CYS A 107 -19.03 41.52 12.57
CA CYS A 107 -18.10 41.89 13.64
C CYS A 107 -18.36 43.30 14.17
N GLU A 108 -18.51 44.29 13.28
CA GLU A 108 -18.81 45.68 13.67
C GLU A 108 -20.15 45.79 14.37
N ARG A 109 -21.17 45.08 13.88
CA ARG A 109 -22.52 45.05 14.46
C ARG A 109 -22.51 44.59 15.92
N VAL A 110 -21.61 43.68 16.30
CA VAL A 110 -21.49 43.16 17.66
C VAL A 110 -20.41 43.87 18.48
N GLY A 111 -19.76 44.90 17.92
CA GLY A 111 -18.80 45.75 18.62
C GLY A 111 -17.38 45.19 18.70
N VAL A 112 -16.94 44.40 17.72
CA VAL A 112 -15.53 44.03 17.56
C VAL A 112 -14.75 45.22 16.98
N SER A 113 -13.55 45.51 17.52
CA SER A 113 -12.66 46.53 16.98
C SER A 113 -11.86 45.97 15.79
N LEU A 114 -12.09 46.49 14.58
CA LEU A 114 -11.38 46.09 13.36
C LEU A 114 -10.38 47.17 12.94
N MET A 115 -9.11 46.80 12.77
CA MET A 115 -8.05 47.69 12.28
C MET A 115 -7.42 47.10 11.01
N PHE A 116 -7.42 47.88 9.93
CA PHE A 116 -6.87 47.50 8.62
C PHE A 116 -5.69 48.40 8.23
N GLY A 117 -4.84 47.92 7.32
CA GLY A 117 -3.67 48.67 6.84
C GLY A 117 -2.55 48.80 7.87
N TYR A 118 -2.58 47.98 8.93
CA TYR A 118 -1.58 48.02 10.00
C TYR A 118 -0.69 46.78 9.93
N ARG A 119 0.56 46.97 9.49
CA ARG A 119 1.53 45.88 9.38
C ARG A 119 1.95 45.41 10.77
N LEU A 120 1.62 44.17 11.10
CA LEU A 120 2.11 43.49 12.30
C LEU A 120 3.54 43.00 12.07
N GLU A 121 4.49 43.49 12.87
CA GLU A 121 5.89 43.01 12.86
C GLU A 121 6.16 41.94 13.92
N SER A 122 5.45 42.02 15.05
CA SER A 122 5.56 41.10 16.17
C SER A 122 4.19 40.89 16.84
N PRO A 123 3.92 39.73 17.47
CA PRO A 123 2.76 39.53 18.34
C PRO A 123 2.72 40.49 19.54
N ASP A 124 3.82 41.18 19.86
CA ASP A 124 3.89 42.17 20.94
C ASP A 124 2.90 43.33 20.78
N ALA A 125 2.39 43.57 19.55
CA ALA A 125 1.29 44.49 19.31
C ALA A 125 0.02 44.12 20.13
N PHE A 126 -0.10 42.87 20.58
CA PHE A 126 -1.16 42.36 21.44
C PHE A 126 -0.74 42.20 22.90
N THR A 127 0.33 42.88 23.34
CA THR A 127 0.73 42.91 24.76
C THR A 127 -0.46 43.34 25.64
N GLY A 128 -0.73 42.56 26.68
CA GLY A 128 -1.86 42.77 27.59
C GLY A 128 -3.17 42.09 27.17
N CYS A 129 -3.25 41.47 25.99
CA CYS A 129 -4.34 40.56 25.67
C CYS A 129 -4.22 39.26 26.47
N ASP A 130 -5.35 38.77 26.98
CA ASP A 130 -5.42 37.51 27.71
C ASP A 130 -5.30 36.33 26.75
N LEU A 131 -5.87 36.42 25.55
CA LEU A 131 -5.75 35.43 24.47
C LEU A 131 -5.30 36.11 23.17
N ILE A 132 -4.35 35.50 22.47
CA ILE A 132 -3.88 35.95 21.15
C ILE A 132 -4.18 34.86 20.11
N VAL A 133 -4.86 35.21 19.02
CA VAL A 133 -5.22 34.28 17.94
C VAL A 133 -4.48 34.66 16.67
N GLY A 134 -3.58 33.79 16.21
CA GLY A 134 -2.95 33.88 14.90
C GLY A 134 -3.85 33.30 13.81
N SER A 135 -4.35 34.16 12.92
CA SER A 135 -5.22 33.82 11.79
C SER A 135 -4.84 34.56 10.50
N ASP A 136 -3.63 35.11 10.48
CA ASP A 136 -2.99 35.94 9.45
C ASP A 136 -2.38 35.12 8.28
N GLY A 137 -2.84 33.87 8.14
CA GLY A 137 -2.61 33.02 6.99
C GLY A 137 -1.19 32.45 6.86
N VAL A 138 -0.82 32.10 5.64
CA VAL A 138 0.44 31.40 5.33
C VAL A 138 1.68 32.16 5.80
N ASN A 139 1.64 33.48 5.93
CA ASN A 139 2.76 34.30 6.39
C ASN A 139 2.59 34.75 7.85
N SER A 140 1.99 33.90 8.68
CA SER A 140 1.64 34.24 10.06
C SER A 140 2.83 34.75 10.88
N VAL A 141 2.69 35.97 11.40
CA VAL A 141 3.64 36.63 12.30
C VAL A 141 3.65 35.94 13.65
N VAL A 142 2.47 35.52 14.15
CA VAL A 142 2.34 34.76 15.41
C VAL A 142 3.08 33.43 15.34
N ARG A 143 2.87 32.67 14.26
CA ARG A 143 3.57 31.39 14.05
C ARG A 143 5.08 31.59 13.93
N SER A 144 5.51 32.62 13.20
CA SER A 144 6.93 32.87 12.94
C SER A 144 7.68 33.30 14.21
N ALA A 145 7.08 34.18 15.01
CA ALA A 145 7.69 34.66 16.26
C ALA A 145 7.88 33.54 17.30
N TYR A 146 7.00 32.53 17.31
CA TYR A 146 7.05 31.41 18.26
C TYR A 146 7.27 30.05 17.57
N ALA A 147 8.05 30.04 16.48
CA ALA A 147 8.29 28.85 15.67
C ALA A 147 8.89 27.68 16.46
N ASN A 148 9.72 27.95 17.47
CA ASN A 148 10.29 26.91 18.35
C ASN A 148 9.24 26.12 19.14
N THR A 149 8.10 26.78 19.46
CA THR A 149 6.99 26.17 20.18
C THR A 149 5.97 25.56 19.23
N PHE A 150 5.52 26.32 18.23
CA PHE A 150 4.55 25.82 17.24
C PHE A 150 5.11 24.70 16.35
N ARG A 151 6.43 24.70 16.13
CA ARG A 151 7.18 23.75 15.29
C ARG A 151 6.52 23.57 13.92
N PRO A 152 6.50 24.64 13.09
CA PRO A 152 5.90 24.59 11.78
C PRO A 152 6.76 23.79 10.81
N THR A 153 6.10 22.99 9.97
CA THR A 153 6.68 22.37 8.78
C THR A 153 6.00 22.99 7.56
N ILE A 154 6.79 23.39 6.57
CA ILE A 154 6.29 23.92 5.29
C ILE A 154 6.89 23.08 4.18
N GLU A 155 6.02 22.41 3.44
CA GLU A 155 6.35 21.68 2.22
C GLU A 155 5.81 22.48 1.03
N TRP A 156 6.65 22.77 0.03
CA TRP A 156 6.22 23.48 -1.17
C TRP A 156 5.98 22.49 -2.31
N LEU A 157 4.74 22.43 -2.80
CA LEU A 157 4.39 21.64 -3.98
C LEU A 157 5.05 22.23 -5.23
N THR A 158 5.43 21.39 -6.20
CA THR A 158 6.23 21.84 -7.35
C THR A 158 5.38 22.50 -8.43
N ASN A 159 4.11 22.13 -8.53
CA ASN A 159 3.17 22.75 -9.46
C ASN A 159 3.01 24.25 -9.21
N LYS A 160 2.78 24.96 -10.32
CA LYS A 160 2.56 26.40 -10.37
C LYS A 160 1.09 26.65 -10.62
N PHE A 161 0.48 27.51 -9.80
CA PHE A 161 -0.89 27.96 -10.00
C PHE A 161 -1.00 29.48 -10.02
N VAL A 162 -2.00 29.99 -10.72
CA VAL A 162 -2.38 31.41 -10.77
C VAL A 162 -3.88 31.55 -10.71
N TRP A 163 -4.35 32.60 -10.02
CA TRP A 163 -5.77 32.80 -9.76
C TRP A 163 -6.31 33.99 -10.57
N TYR A 164 -7.21 33.72 -11.51
CA TYR A 164 -7.95 34.72 -12.27
C TYR A 164 -9.45 34.68 -11.96
N GLY A 165 -10.17 35.69 -12.44
CA GLY A 165 -11.61 35.69 -12.58
C GLY A 165 -12.00 35.72 -14.06
N THR A 166 -13.29 35.60 -14.35
CA THR A 166 -13.83 35.84 -15.69
C THR A 166 -15.30 36.25 -15.60
N THR A 167 -15.81 36.91 -16.64
CA THR A 167 -17.24 37.20 -16.80
C THR A 167 -18.02 36.02 -17.35
N LYS A 168 -17.36 34.94 -17.80
CA LYS A 168 -18.06 33.73 -18.22
C LYS A 168 -18.76 33.06 -17.04
N PRO A 169 -20.08 32.88 -17.06
CA PRO A 169 -20.77 32.11 -16.03
C PRO A 169 -20.56 30.61 -16.28
N PHE A 170 -20.00 29.89 -15.31
CA PHE A 170 -19.95 28.42 -15.32
C PHE A 170 -21.11 27.85 -14.50
N ASP A 171 -21.71 26.77 -15.00
CA ASP A 171 -22.92 26.14 -14.46
C ASP A 171 -22.65 25.17 -13.31
N CYS A 172 -21.40 24.83 -13.06
CA CYS A 172 -20.95 23.96 -11.97
C CYS A 172 -19.45 24.13 -11.70
N LEU A 173 -18.95 23.49 -10.64
CA LEU A 173 -17.51 23.34 -10.47
C LEU A 173 -16.97 22.42 -11.57
N THR A 174 -16.11 22.98 -12.42
CA THR A 174 -15.52 22.26 -13.54
C THR A 174 -14.00 22.25 -13.43
N LEU A 175 -13.39 21.10 -13.72
CA LEU A 175 -11.97 20.98 -14.01
C LEU A 175 -11.76 20.71 -15.49
N THR A 176 -11.15 21.65 -16.18
CA THR A 176 -10.82 21.52 -17.61
C THR A 176 -9.35 21.24 -17.78
N PHE A 177 -9.02 20.12 -18.41
CA PHE A 177 -7.65 19.73 -18.73
C PHE A 177 -7.35 20.00 -20.22
N ARG A 178 -6.30 20.79 -20.49
CA ARG A 178 -5.85 21.17 -21.83
C ARG A 178 -4.39 20.83 -22.05
N ARG A 179 -4.07 20.39 -23.27
CA ARG A 179 -2.69 20.25 -23.73
C ARG A 179 -2.36 21.42 -24.65
N SER A 180 -1.19 22.00 -24.45
CA SER A 180 -0.59 23.01 -25.32
C SER A 180 0.76 22.50 -25.84
N GLU A 181 1.38 23.26 -26.73
CA GLU A 181 2.75 22.99 -27.20
C GLU A 181 3.79 22.95 -26.06
N HIS A 182 3.54 23.66 -24.95
CA HIS A 182 4.46 23.73 -23.82
C HIS A 182 4.16 22.71 -22.72
N GLY A 183 3.06 21.95 -22.80
CA GLY A 183 2.69 20.93 -21.82
C GLY A 183 1.23 20.99 -21.39
N VAL A 184 0.95 20.49 -20.19
CA VAL A 184 -0.42 20.26 -19.69
C VAL A 184 -0.82 21.35 -18.72
N PHE A 185 -2.05 21.84 -18.89
CA PHE A 185 -2.70 22.80 -18.02
C PHE A 185 -4.03 22.26 -17.51
N VAL A 186 -4.38 22.60 -16.28
CA VAL A 186 -5.74 22.42 -15.75
C VAL A 186 -6.29 23.77 -15.31
N ALA A 187 -7.56 24.02 -15.60
CA ALA A 187 -8.31 25.14 -15.07
C ALA A 187 -9.41 24.65 -14.12
N HIS A 188 -9.46 25.22 -12.92
CA HIS A 188 -10.54 25.05 -11.97
C HIS A 188 -11.42 26.28 -12.03
N HIS A 189 -12.67 26.10 -12.44
CA HIS A 189 -13.57 27.23 -12.62
C HIS A 189 -14.99 26.93 -12.16
N TYR A 190 -15.62 27.99 -11.65
CA TYR A 190 -16.94 27.95 -11.04
C TYR A 190 -17.47 29.37 -10.87
N ARG A 191 -18.79 29.56 -11.02
CA ARG A 191 -19.45 30.84 -10.76
C ARG A 191 -19.43 31.16 -9.27
N TYR A 192 -19.32 32.41 -8.86
CA TYR A 192 -19.44 32.79 -7.44
C TYR A 192 -20.34 34.00 -7.20
N ALA A 193 -20.78 34.62 -8.29
CA ALA A 193 -21.81 35.65 -8.37
C ALA A 193 -22.47 35.52 -9.76
N PRO A 194 -23.70 36.02 -9.96
CA PRO A 194 -24.44 35.81 -11.21
C PRO A 194 -23.68 36.17 -12.50
N ASP A 195 -22.79 37.16 -12.44
CA ASP A 195 -22.02 37.69 -13.57
C ASP A 195 -20.50 37.43 -13.47
N ARG A 196 -20.04 36.61 -12.53
CA ARG A 196 -18.60 36.37 -12.30
C ARG A 196 -18.27 34.94 -11.89
N SER A 197 -17.15 34.45 -12.42
CA SER A 197 -16.58 33.15 -12.08
C SER A 197 -15.12 33.23 -11.67
N THR A 198 -14.72 32.26 -10.86
CA THR A 198 -13.31 31.97 -10.56
C THR A 198 -12.72 31.18 -11.71
N PHE A 199 -11.45 31.42 -12.02
CA PHE A 199 -10.67 30.66 -13.00
C PHE A 199 -9.23 30.50 -12.50
N ILE A 200 -8.93 29.38 -11.86
CA ILE A 200 -7.58 29.06 -11.34
C ILE A 200 -6.88 28.17 -12.35
N VAL A 201 -5.72 28.58 -12.85
CA VAL A 201 -4.91 27.78 -13.77
C VAL A 201 -3.76 27.16 -13.03
N GLU A 202 -3.50 25.87 -13.26
CA GLU A 202 -2.39 25.12 -12.68
C GLU A 202 -1.64 24.31 -13.75
N CYS A 203 -0.32 24.21 -13.62
CA CYS A 203 0.54 23.37 -14.46
C CYS A 203 1.82 22.95 -13.72
N ASP A 204 2.50 21.93 -14.23
CA ASP A 204 3.78 21.50 -13.67
C ASP A 204 4.89 22.56 -13.91
N ALA A 205 5.92 22.53 -13.05
CA ALA A 205 7.01 23.51 -13.12
C ALA A 205 7.74 23.54 -14.46
N ALA A 206 7.84 22.39 -15.17
CA ALA A 206 8.53 22.33 -16.45
C ALA A 206 7.67 22.97 -17.56
N THR A 207 6.36 22.72 -17.55
CA THR A 207 5.38 23.38 -18.42
C THR A 207 5.36 24.89 -18.19
N TRP A 208 5.36 25.32 -16.93
CA TRP A 208 5.43 26.74 -16.56
C TRP A 208 6.68 27.44 -17.11
N ARG A 209 7.86 26.81 -17.00
CA ARG A 209 9.11 27.35 -17.57
C ARG A 209 9.07 27.38 -19.10
N ARG A 210 8.63 26.29 -19.75
CA ARG A 210 8.52 26.21 -21.22
C ARG A 210 7.56 27.26 -21.78
N ALA A 211 6.48 27.57 -21.07
CA ALA A 211 5.53 28.62 -21.44
C ALA A 211 6.05 30.05 -21.20
N GLY A 212 7.27 30.21 -20.65
CA GLY A 212 7.93 31.51 -20.48
C GLY A 212 7.41 32.34 -19.30
N PHE A 213 6.67 31.73 -18.37
CA PHE A 213 6.06 32.47 -17.25
C PHE A 213 7.04 32.89 -16.14
N GLU A 214 8.27 32.38 -16.14
CA GLU A 214 9.31 32.78 -15.19
C GLU A 214 9.76 34.23 -15.38
N THR A 215 9.79 34.67 -16.64
CA THR A 215 10.24 36.01 -17.04
C THR A 215 9.08 36.88 -17.56
N GLY A 216 7.90 36.29 -17.75
CA GLY A 216 6.71 36.97 -18.27
C GLY A 216 6.00 37.81 -17.22
N ASP A 217 5.32 38.88 -17.66
CA ASP A 217 4.41 39.64 -16.81
C ASP A 217 3.00 38.99 -16.73
N ASP A 218 2.15 39.53 -15.86
CA ASP A 218 0.77 39.06 -15.68
C ASP A 218 -0.05 39.18 -16.97
N ALA A 219 0.17 40.24 -17.77
CA ALA A 219 -0.56 40.44 -19.02
C ALA A 219 -0.25 39.36 -20.06
N ALA A 220 1.04 39.01 -20.22
CA ALA A 220 1.50 37.95 -21.09
C ALA A 220 1.02 36.56 -20.60
N SER A 221 1.13 36.31 -19.29
CA SER A 221 0.66 35.06 -18.68
C SER A 221 -0.84 34.86 -18.87
N ARG A 222 -1.63 35.92 -18.68
CA ARG A 222 -3.08 35.93 -18.86
C ARG A 222 -3.47 35.68 -20.31
N ALA A 223 -2.87 36.42 -21.26
CA ALA A 223 -3.12 36.23 -22.68
C ALA A 223 -2.75 34.82 -23.17
N TYR A 224 -1.70 34.21 -22.60
CA TYR A 224 -1.35 32.82 -22.90
C TYR A 224 -2.43 31.86 -22.37
N CYS A 225 -2.87 32.02 -21.12
CA CYS A 225 -3.93 31.19 -20.54
C CYS A 225 -5.25 31.33 -21.32
N GLU A 226 -5.61 32.54 -21.77
CA GLU A 226 -6.77 32.79 -22.62
C GLU A 226 -6.70 32.01 -23.94
N ARG A 227 -5.51 31.86 -24.54
CA ARG A 227 -5.34 31.02 -25.74
C ARG A 227 -5.50 29.54 -25.44
N VAL A 228 -4.89 29.03 -24.36
CA VAL A 228 -4.97 27.61 -23.98
C VAL A 228 -6.41 27.18 -23.70
N PHE A 229 -7.18 28.03 -23.04
CA PHE A 229 -8.56 27.78 -22.64
C PHE A 229 -9.59 28.51 -23.50
N ALA A 230 -9.23 28.94 -24.72
CA ALA A 230 -10.13 29.65 -25.61
C ALA A 230 -11.47 28.89 -25.85
N PRO A 231 -11.48 27.55 -26.06
CA PRO A 231 -12.72 26.79 -26.20
C PRO A 231 -13.61 26.86 -24.95
N ASP A 232 -13.00 27.00 -23.77
CA ASP A 232 -13.69 27.00 -22.49
C ASP A 232 -14.09 28.39 -22.03
N LEU A 233 -13.49 29.46 -22.57
CA LEU A 233 -13.78 30.85 -22.21
C LEU A 233 -14.82 31.52 -23.11
N ASP A 234 -15.08 30.98 -24.31
CA ASP A 234 -16.11 31.50 -25.23
C ASP A 234 -16.01 33.02 -25.46
N GLY A 235 -14.79 33.51 -25.67
CA GLY A 235 -14.51 34.94 -25.90
C GLY A 235 -14.53 35.84 -24.66
N HIS A 236 -14.87 35.32 -23.47
CA HIS A 236 -14.80 36.09 -22.23
C HIS A 236 -13.35 36.22 -21.72
N PRO A 237 -12.89 37.45 -21.40
CA PRO A 237 -11.52 37.65 -20.94
C PRO A 237 -11.31 37.11 -19.52
N LEU A 238 -10.06 36.77 -19.21
CA LEU A 238 -9.60 36.56 -17.85
C LEU A 238 -9.38 37.91 -17.17
N ILE A 239 -9.69 37.99 -15.88
CA ILE A 239 -9.59 39.16 -15.03
C ILE A 239 -8.48 38.90 -14.01
N ALA A 240 -7.50 39.79 -13.94
CA ALA A 240 -6.42 39.70 -12.96
C ALA A 240 -6.72 40.46 -11.68
N ASN A 241 -6.20 39.98 -10.54
CA ASN A 241 -6.25 40.65 -9.24
C ASN A 241 -4.91 40.43 -8.51
N ARG A 242 -3.86 41.10 -9.00
CA ARG A 242 -2.46 40.78 -8.64
C ARG A 242 -2.20 39.28 -8.77
N SER A 243 -2.62 38.74 -9.90
CA SER A 243 -2.53 37.33 -10.24
C SER A 243 -1.06 37.01 -10.50
N VAL A 244 -0.48 36.19 -9.63
CA VAL A 244 0.93 35.80 -9.71
C VAL A 244 1.01 34.29 -9.61
N TRP A 245 1.84 33.68 -10.46
CA TRP A 245 2.15 32.26 -10.39
C TRP A 245 2.86 31.92 -9.08
N ARG A 246 2.34 30.94 -8.36
CA ARG A 246 2.84 30.51 -7.05
C ARG A 246 2.89 29.00 -6.94
N ASN A 247 3.75 28.53 -6.05
CA ASN A 247 3.68 27.17 -5.53
C ASN A 247 2.71 27.14 -4.36
N PHE A 248 2.00 26.03 -4.17
CA PHE A 248 1.12 25.89 -3.01
C PHE A 248 1.93 25.38 -1.81
N PRO A 249 1.92 26.09 -0.66
CA PRO A 249 2.58 25.61 0.54
C PRO A 249 1.63 24.72 1.36
N LEU A 250 2.07 23.53 1.73
CA LEU A 250 1.47 22.67 2.74
C LEU A 250 2.09 22.99 4.11
N VAL A 251 1.42 23.88 4.86
CA VAL A 251 1.82 24.29 6.21
C VAL A 251 1.18 23.35 7.23
N ARG A 252 1.95 22.93 8.24
CA ARG A 252 1.46 22.17 9.41
C ARG A 252 2.21 22.61 10.66
N CYS A 253 1.53 22.83 11.78
CA CYS A 253 2.19 23.06 13.06
C CYS A 253 2.03 21.83 13.97
N THR A 254 3.12 21.43 14.62
CA THR A 254 3.09 20.30 15.56
C THR A 254 2.25 20.65 16.78
N ASN A 255 2.46 21.83 17.35
CA ASN A 255 1.67 22.36 18.47
C ASN A 255 0.76 23.48 17.95
N TRP A 256 -0.46 23.59 18.50
CA TRP A 256 -1.43 24.57 18.01
C TRP A 256 -1.48 25.83 18.88
N SER A 257 -0.86 25.76 20.06
CA SER A 257 -0.79 26.84 21.03
C SER A 257 0.62 27.06 21.57
N ALA A 258 0.88 28.28 22.04
CA ALA A 258 2.13 28.68 22.69
C ALA A 258 1.84 29.74 23.76
N GLY A 259 1.99 29.43 25.04
CA GLY A 259 1.58 30.34 26.11
C GLY A 259 0.08 30.66 26.02
N ASN A 260 -0.27 31.93 25.86
CA ASN A 260 -1.65 32.38 25.64
C ASN A 260 -2.00 32.60 24.15
N MET A 261 -1.17 32.09 23.23
CA MET A 261 -1.39 32.18 21.78
C MET A 261 -1.96 30.88 21.22
N VAL A 262 -2.78 31.00 20.18
CA VAL A 262 -3.30 29.87 19.38
C VAL A 262 -3.30 30.21 17.90
N LEU A 263 -3.03 29.22 17.05
CA LEU A 263 -3.15 29.37 15.60
C LEU A 263 -4.46 28.73 15.12
N ILE A 264 -5.13 29.34 14.15
CA ILE A 264 -6.32 28.79 13.46
C ILE A 264 -6.25 29.05 11.95
N GLY A 265 -6.97 28.24 11.15
CA GLY A 265 -7.00 28.39 9.69
C GLY A 265 -5.63 28.26 9.04
N ASP A 266 -5.38 29.01 7.96
CA ASP A 266 -4.13 28.95 7.17
C ASP A 266 -2.87 29.35 7.97
N ALA A 267 -3.02 30.03 9.11
CA ALA A 267 -1.90 30.28 10.02
C ALA A 267 -1.44 28.99 10.71
N LEU A 268 -2.37 28.12 11.07
CA LEU A 268 -2.10 26.81 11.68
C LEU A 268 -1.70 25.77 10.63
N ARG A 269 -2.43 25.73 9.52
CA ARG A 269 -2.26 24.73 8.46
C ARG A 269 -3.02 25.12 7.19
N THR A 270 -2.50 24.71 6.04
CA THR A 270 -3.15 24.97 4.74
C THR A 270 -3.79 23.72 4.16
N GLY A 271 -4.78 23.90 3.28
CA GLY A 271 -5.36 22.83 2.47
C GLY A 271 -5.47 23.27 1.02
N HIS A 272 -5.02 22.42 0.09
CA HIS A 272 -5.05 22.72 -1.34
C HIS A 272 -6.47 23.03 -1.83
N PHE A 273 -6.59 23.98 -2.75
CA PHE A 273 -7.88 24.46 -3.26
C PHE A 273 -8.64 23.38 -4.06
N SER A 274 -7.96 22.32 -4.50
CA SER A 274 -8.55 21.20 -5.26
C SER A 274 -9.64 20.40 -4.51
N ILE A 275 -9.79 20.59 -3.20
CA ILE A 275 -10.86 19.98 -2.40
C ILE A 275 -11.76 21.01 -1.70
N GLY A 276 -11.66 22.30 -2.05
CA GLY A 276 -12.52 23.36 -1.47
C GLY A 276 -12.43 23.48 0.06
N SER A 277 -11.28 23.15 0.66
CA SER A 277 -11.19 22.89 2.10
C SER A 277 -10.66 24.03 2.95
N GLY A 278 -9.88 24.98 2.41
CA GLY A 278 -9.20 26.01 3.21
C GLY A 278 -10.15 26.86 4.07
N THR A 279 -11.14 27.50 3.44
CA THR A 279 -12.13 28.32 4.18
C THR A 279 -13.03 27.49 5.09
N ARG A 280 -13.36 26.26 4.69
CA ARG A 280 -14.10 25.33 5.55
C ARG A 280 -13.32 25.00 6.83
N LEU A 281 -12.03 24.67 6.70
CA LEU A 281 -11.15 24.38 7.82
C LEU A 281 -11.00 25.60 8.74
N ALA A 282 -10.89 26.79 8.16
CA ALA A 282 -10.87 28.06 8.89
C ALA A 282 -12.15 28.27 9.72
N PHE A 283 -13.32 27.98 9.14
CA PHE A 283 -14.60 28.07 9.85
C PHE A 283 -14.74 27.04 10.95
N ASP A 284 -14.40 25.79 10.67
CA ASP A 284 -14.43 24.74 11.69
C ASP A 284 -13.52 25.07 12.88
N ASP A 285 -12.33 25.62 12.63
CA ASP A 285 -11.40 26.01 13.71
C ASP A 285 -11.96 27.15 14.55
N ALA A 286 -12.52 28.18 13.90
CA ALA A 286 -13.14 29.30 14.60
C ALA A 286 -14.30 28.84 15.50
N ILE A 287 -15.15 27.93 15.01
CA ILE A 287 -16.25 27.37 15.79
C ILE A 287 -15.74 26.49 16.93
N ALA A 288 -14.77 25.61 16.67
CA ALA A 288 -14.19 24.76 17.70
C ALA A 288 -13.51 25.57 18.81
N LEU A 289 -12.76 26.62 18.44
CA LEU A 289 -12.15 27.53 19.41
C LEU A 289 -13.21 28.28 20.23
N ASN A 290 -14.31 28.72 19.60
CA ASN A 290 -15.43 29.35 20.31
C ASN A 290 -16.15 28.38 21.28
N ARG A 291 -16.23 27.08 20.96
CA ARG A 291 -16.77 26.08 21.90
C ARG A 291 -15.85 25.87 23.09
N ALA A 292 -14.54 25.77 22.85
CA ALA A 292 -13.56 25.68 23.92
C ALA A 292 -13.59 26.94 24.81
N PHE A 293 -13.75 28.12 24.20
CA PHE A 293 -13.95 29.39 24.89
C PHE A 293 -15.20 29.39 25.78
N ALA A 294 -16.29 28.76 25.31
CA ALA A 294 -17.51 28.62 26.11
C ALA A 294 -17.33 27.72 27.34
N GLU A 295 -16.55 26.64 27.21
CA GLU A 295 -16.37 25.66 28.29
C GLU A 295 -15.34 26.12 29.33
N ALA A 296 -14.27 26.77 28.91
CA ALA A 296 -13.16 27.12 29.78
C ALA A 296 -13.37 28.43 30.58
N GLY A 297 -14.30 29.30 30.15
CA GLY A 297 -14.46 30.63 30.75
C GLY A 297 -13.22 31.50 30.53
N ASP A 298 -12.72 32.14 31.59
CA ASP A 298 -11.55 33.02 31.53
C ASP A 298 -10.21 32.24 31.67
N ASP A 299 -10.23 30.91 31.83
CA ASP A 299 -9.02 30.07 31.89
C ASP A 299 -8.49 29.74 30.48
N VAL A 300 -7.56 30.58 30.01
CA VAL A 300 -6.93 30.43 28.69
C VAL A 300 -6.15 29.12 28.55
N THR A 301 -5.48 28.65 29.60
CA THR A 301 -4.69 27.41 29.51
C THR A 301 -5.61 26.21 29.26
N ARG A 302 -6.74 26.15 29.99
CA ARG A 302 -7.76 25.12 29.80
C ARG A 302 -8.42 25.22 28.42
N LEU A 303 -8.73 26.43 27.95
CA LEU A 303 -9.30 26.67 26.63
C LEU A 303 -8.45 26.05 25.53
N LEU A 304 -7.15 26.34 25.53
CA LEU A 304 -6.21 25.89 24.52
C LEU A 304 -6.10 24.36 24.51
N ALA A 305 -6.08 23.75 25.69
CA ALA A 305 -6.06 22.29 25.84
C ALA A 305 -7.33 21.62 25.29
N ILE A 306 -8.51 22.19 25.53
CA ILE A 306 -9.79 21.67 25.01
C ILE A 306 -9.82 21.77 23.48
N PHE A 307 -9.49 22.95 22.93
CA PHE A 307 -9.46 23.19 21.49
C PHE A 307 -8.57 22.16 20.78
N GLU A 308 -7.34 21.98 21.26
CA GLU A 308 -6.39 21.08 20.63
C GLU A 308 -6.81 19.61 20.77
N ARG A 309 -7.25 19.18 21.96
CA ARG A 309 -7.68 17.79 22.22
C ARG A 309 -8.84 17.36 21.34
N GLU A 310 -9.83 18.21 21.16
CA GLU A 310 -11.06 17.85 20.43
C GLU A 310 -10.90 17.98 18.92
N ARG A 311 -10.13 18.98 18.46
CA ARG A 311 -10.06 19.31 17.05
C ARG A 311 -8.96 18.52 16.32
N ARG A 312 -7.83 18.22 16.98
CA ARG A 312 -6.68 17.54 16.36
C ARG A 312 -7.03 16.19 15.69
N PRO A 313 -7.75 15.24 16.32
CA PRO A 313 -8.03 13.94 15.70
C PRO A 313 -8.88 14.02 14.41
N ILE A 314 -9.77 15.02 14.33
CA ILE A 314 -10.63 15.25 13.16
C ILE A 314 -9.80 15.88 12.04
N VAL A 315 -8.96 16.85 12.39
CA VAL A 315 -8.12 17.59 11.46
C VAL A 315 -7.03 16.71 10.86
N ASP A 316 -6.33 15.90 11.65
CA ASP A 316 -5.24 15.06 11.15
C ASP A 316 -5.74 14.11 10.04
N LYS A 317 -6.96 13.57 10.21
CA LYS A 317 -7.63 12.78 9.17
C LYS A 317 -7.97 13.59 7.92
N LEU A 318 -8.43 14.84 8.07
CA LEU A 318 -8.79 15.75 6.97
C LEU A 318 -7.57 16.19 6.16
N VAL A 319 -6.50 16.57 6.84
CA VAL A 319 -5.26 17.05 6.23
C VAL A 319 -4.57 15.93 5.45
N ALA A 320 -4.53 14.70 5.98
CA ALA A 320 -3.96 13.56 5.27
C ALA A 320 -4.61 13.36 3.88
N ALA A 321 -5.94 13.40 3.81
CA ALA A 321 -6.66 13.23 2.54
C ALA A 321 -6.54 14.45 1.60
N ALA A 322 -6.42 15.65 2.17
CA ALA A 322 -6.13 16.87 1.41
C ALA A 322 -4.77 16.79 0.71
N ASN A 323 -3.77 16.28 1.41
CA ASN A 323 -2.42 16.12 0.88
C ASN A 323 -2.39 15.08 -0.25
N SER A 324 -3.03 13.92 -0.09
CA SER A 324 -3.16 12.92 -1.18
C SER A 324 -3.76 13.53 -2.45
N SER A 325 -4.79 14.37 -2.30
CA SER A 325 -5.40 15.07 -3.42
C SER A 325 -4.48 16.10 -4.07
N SER A 326 -3.52 16.64 -3.32
CA SER A 326 -2.55 17.64 -3.81
C SER A 326 -1.44 16.96 -4.60
N TYR A 327 -0.91 15.83 -4.11
CA TYR A 327 0.09 15.04 -4.82
C TYR A 327 -0.46 14.42 -6.13
N TRP A 328 -1.77 14.25 -6.25
CA TRP A 328 -2.39 13.87 -7.52
C TRP A 328 -2.10 14.89 -8.63
N TYR A 329 -2.15 16.19 -8.32
CA TYR A 329 -1.87 17.25 -9.30
C TYR A 329 -0.41 17.28 -9.71
N GLU A 330 0.52 16.95 -8.81
CA GLU A 330 1.95 16.83 -9.12
C GLU A 330 2.22 15.76 -10.21
N ARG A 331 1.29 14.82 -10.39
CA ARG A 331 1.35 13.75 -11.41
C ARG A 331 0.31 13.92 -12.52
N MET A 332 -0.33 15.08 -12.62
CA MET A 332 -1.42 15.32 -13.58
C MET A 332 -1.02 15.00 -15.03
N ALA A 333 0.22 15.28 -15.43
CA ALA A 333 0.68 15.01 -16.79
C ALA A 333 0.54 13.54 -17.19
N GLU A 334 0.75 12.61 -16.25
CA GLU A 334 0.59 11.16 -16.45
C GLU A 334 -0.89 10.80 -16.63
N LYS A 335 -1.78 11.50 -15.91
CA LYS A 335 -3.22 11.27 -15.91
C LYS A 335 -3.88 11.64 -17.23
N MET A 336 -3.25 12.50 -18.04
CA MET A 336 -3.75 12.91 -19.35
C MET A 336 -3.79 11.77 -20.39
N ALA A 337 -3.16 10.63 -20.10
CA ALA A 337 -3.27 9.44 -20.95
C ALA A 337 -4.64 8.74 -20.82
N LEU A 338 -5.35 8.95 -19.70
CA LEU A 338 -6.65 8.34 -19.45
C LEU A 338 -7.73 8.86 -20.40
N GLU A 339 -8.71 8.01 -20.71
CA GLU A 339 -9.94 8.47 -21.36
C GLU A 339 -10.74 9.39 -20.40
N PRO A 340 -11.58 10.30 -20.90
CA PRO A 340 -12.25 11.32 -20.07
C PRO A 340 -13.01 10.76 -18.86
N ILE A 341 -13.74 9.64 -19.04
CA ILE A 341 -14.47 8.96 -17.96
C ILE A 341 -13.53 8.25 -16.96
N ASP A 342 -12.39 7.76 -17.42
CA ASP A 342 -11.37 7.15 -16.56
C ASP A 342 -10.62 8.21 -15.76
N LEU A 343 -10.33 9.36 -16.37
CA LEU A 343 -9.78 10.52 -15.68
C LEU A 343 -10.74 11.04 -14.63
N ALA A 344 -12.03 11.12 -14.93
CA ALA A 344 -13.05 11.52 -13.96
C ALA A 344 -13.14 10.53 -12.79
N HIS A 345 -13.07 9.22 -13.05
CA HIS A 345 -13.10 8.19 -12.00
C HIS A 345 -11.82 8.18 -11.14
N ASP A 346 -10.64 8.26 -11.76
CA ASP A 346 -9.35 8.40 -11.07
C ASP A 346 -9.33 9.69 -10.24
N TYR A 347 -9.83 10.80 -10.79
CA TYR A 347 -9.97 12.05 -10.06
C TYR A 347 -10.88 11.89 -8.84
N MET A 348 -12.07 11.30 -8.99
CA MET A 348 -13.00 11.14 -7.87
C MET A 348 -12.44 10.25 -6.75
N THR A 349 -11.66 9.22 -7.10
CA THR A 349 -11.10 8.26 -6.14
C THR A 349 -9.72 8.64 -5.58
N ARG A 350 -9.07 9.70 -6.11
CA ARG A 350 -7.69 10.14 -5.79
C ARG A 350 -7.33 10.27 -4.30
N SER A 351 -8.30 10.59 -3.45
CA SER A 351 -8.08 10.81 -2.02
C SER A 351 -8.16 9.52 -1.18
N GLY A 352 -8.56 8.39 -1.80
CA GLY A 352 -8.86 7.13 -1.12
C GLY A 352 -10.13 7.15 -0.27
N ARG A 353 -10.83 8.30 -0.16
CA ARG A 353 -12.06 8.44 0.65
C ARG A 353 -13.33 8.07 -0.10
N MET A 354 -13.36 8.37 -1.39
CA MET A 354 -14.44 7.97 -2.28
C MET A 354 -14.07 6.62 -2.87
N THR A 355 -14.78 5.59 -2.44
CA THR A 355 -14.72 4.25 -3.01
C THR A 355 -15.78 4.10 -4.09
N ASP A 356 -15.68 3.04 -4.89
CA ASP A 356 -16.69 2.74 -5.90
C ASP A 356 -18.07 2.52 -5.29
N GLU A 357 -18.17 1.93 -4.09
CA GLU A 357 -19.45 1.76 -3.39
C GLU A 357 -20.05 3.11 -2.98
N ARG A 358 -19.21 4.00 -2.45
CA ARG A 358 -19.67 5.34 -2.06
C ARG A 358 -20.07 6.16 -3.28
N LEU A 359 -19.29 6.10 -4.36
CA LEU A 359 -19.64 6.75 -5.63
C LEU A 359 -20.91 6.15 -6.22
N ALA A 360 -21.13 4.83 -6.13
CA ALA A 360 -22.37 4.23 -6.63
C ALA A 360 -23.59 4.70 -5.85
N ALA A 361 -23.43 4.97 -4.54
CA ALA A 361 -24.49 5.52 -3.70
C ALA A 361 -24.73 7.02 -3.92
N THR A 362 -23.67 7.81 -4.08
CA THR A 362 -23.79 9.29 -4.18
C THR A 362 -23.89 9.79 -5.61
N ALA A 363 -23.28 9.10 -6.58
CA ALA A 363 -23.16 9.46 -7.99
C ALA A 363 -23.58 8.29 -8.91
N PRO A 364 -24.83 7.82 -8.81
CA PRO A 364 -25.27 6.59 -9.48
C PRO A 364 -25.22 6.65 -11.00
N ARG A 365 -25.48 7.82 -11.61
CA ARG A 365 -25.44 7.97 -13.08
C ARG A 365 -24.00 7.95 -13.58
N PHE A 366 -23.12 8.70 -12.93
CA PHE A 366 -21.70 8.68 -13.21
C PHE A 366 -21.12 7.26 -13.10
N MET A 367 -21.45 6.52 -12.04
CA MET A 367 -20.97 5.15 -11.89
C MET A 367 -21.60 4.17 -12.89
N ALA A 368 -22.78 4.45 -13.42
CA ALA A 368 -23.33 3.68 -14.53
C ALA A 368 -22.50 3.87 -15.81
N GLU A 369 -22.09 5.12 -16.11
CA GLU A 369 -21.20 5.44 -17.22
C GLU A 369 -19.81 4.81 -17.04
N VAL A 370 -19.23 4.90 -15.84
CA VAL A 370 -17.94 4.25 -15.50
C VAL A 370 -18.02 2.73 -15.72
N ARG A 371 -19.12 2.08 -15.31
CA ARG A 371 -19.32 0.63 -15.52
C ARG A 371 -19.49 0.28 -16.99
N ALA A 372 -20.25 1.08 -17.75
CA ALA A 372 -20.45 0.89 -19.18
C ALA A 372 -19.12 1.03 -19.95
N HIS A 373 -18.32 2.05 -19.61
CA HIS A 373 -16.97 2.25 -20.16
C HIS A 373 -15.98 1.18 -19.72
N GLY A 374 -16.10 0.71 -18.47
CA GLY A 374 -15.30 -0.36 -17.89
C GLY A 374 -15.44 -1.71 -18.60
N SER A 375 -16.44 -1.90 -19.47
CA SER A 375 -16.49 -3.04 -20.39
C SER A 375 -15.38 -3.01 -21.47
N CYS A 376 -14.69 -1.86 -21.62
CA CYS A 376 -13.59 -1.59 -22.56
C CYS A 376 -12.22 -1.27 -21.90
N ARG A 377 -12.01 -1.45 -20.59
CA ARG A 377 -10.67 -1.29 -19.96
C ARG A 377 -9.75 -2.48 -20.26
N GLN A 378 -9.41 -2.69 -21.53
CA GLN A 378 -8.14 -3.30 -21.93
C GLN A 378 -7.08 -2.20 -21.82
N THR A 379 -6.34 -2.15 -20.72
CA THR A 379 -5.01 -1.54 -20.77
C THR A 379 -4.22 -2.36 -21.79
N ASN A 380 -3.60 -1.73 -22.78
CA ASN A 380 -2.76 -2.43 -23.75
C ASN A 380 -1.52 -2.99 -23.01
N ILE A 381 -1.44 -4.31 -22.85
CA ILE A 381 -0.51 -5.00 -21.93
C ILE A 381 0.82 -5.40 -22.61
N ASP A 382 1.20 -4.68 -23.67
CA ASP A 382 2.58 -4.64 -24.17
C ASP A 382 3.46 -3.65 -23.38
N GLU A 383 2.91 -2.93 -22.40
CA GLU A 383 3.69 -2.05 -21.53
C GLU A 383 4.68 -2.87 -20.67
N ARG A 384 5.96 -2.81 -21.07
CA ARG A 384 7.11 -3.22 -20.26
C ARG A 384 6.94 -2.68 -18.84
N VAL A 385 7.06 -3.56 -17.84
CA VAL A 385 7.33 -3.15 -16.46
C VAL A 385 8.84 -3.21 -16.31
N PRO A 386 9.58 -2.09 -16.44
CA PRO A 386 11.03 -2.13 -16.55
C PRO A 386 11.61 -2.83 -15.33
N ASP A 387 12.51 -3.77 -15.56
CA ASP A 387 13.31 -4.35 -14.48
C ASP A 387 14.19 -3.23 -13.88
N PRO A 388 14.07 -2.94 -12.58
CA PRO A 388 14.86 -1.90 -11.94
C PRO A 388 16.31 -2.33 -11.67
N VAL A 389 16.68 -3.60 -11.91
CA VAL A 389 18.06 -4.08 -11.80
C VAL A 389 18.84 -3.77 -13.08
N PRO A 390 20.02 -3.12 -12.99
CA PRO A 390 20.87 -2.90 -14.16
C PRO A 390 21.30 -4.24 -14.80
N ASP A 391 21.25 -4.35 -16.13
CA ASP A 391 21.69 -5.55 -16.86
C ASP A 391 23.13 -6.00 -16.50
N GLU A 392 23.99 -5.03 -16.18
CA GLU A 392 25.41 -5.24 -15.82
C GLU A 392 25.64 -5.44 -14.31
N ALA A 393 24.59 -5.79 -13.55
CA ALA A 393 24.70 -6.03 -12.12
C ALA A 393 25.77 -7.11 -11.83
N PRO A 394 26.71 -6.88 -10.89
CA PRO A 394 27.76 -7.84 -10.55
C PRO A 394 27.23 -9.24 -10.22
N GLY A 395 26.11 -9.32 -9.50
CA GLY A 395 25.47 -10.60 -9.18
C GLY A 395 25.04 -11.37 -10.44
N ALA A 396 24.40 -10.70 -11.40
CA ALA A 396 23.98 -11.33 -12.65
C ALA A 396 25.16 -11.93 -13.44
N ARG A 397 26.27 -11.19 -13.50
CA ARG A 397 27.52 -11.66 -14.14
C ARG A 397 28.15 -12.85 -13.41
N GLU A 398 28.09 -12.89 -12.08
CA GLU A 398 28.63 -13.98 -11.26
C GLU A 398 28.05 -15.34 -11.67
N ILE A 399 26.77 -15.38 -12.02
CA ILE A 399 26.07 -16.62 -12.40
C ILE A 399 25.92 -16.80 -13.92
N GLY A 400 26.50 -15.89 -14.71
CA GLY A 400 26.41 -15.90 -16.17
C GLY A 400 24.99 -15.73 -16.69
N PHE A 401 24.17 -14.92 -16.02
CA PHE A 401 22.78 -14.70 -16.42
C PHE A 401 22.70 -13.87 -17.69
N VAL A 402 22.21 -14.49 -18.77
CA VAL A 402 21.94 -13.84 -20.06
C VAL A 402 20.62 -14.39 -20.57
N VAL A 403 19.69 -13.49 -20.91
CA VAL A 403 18.38 -13.86 -21.47
C VAL A 403 18.06 -12.93 -22.64
N PRO A 404 17.55 -13.45 -23.77
CA PRO A 404 17.17 -12.61 -24.90
C PRO A 404 16.04 -11.64 -24.51
N GLN A 405 15.97 -10.50 -25.21
CA GLN A 405 14.87 -9.54 -25.02
C GLN A 405 13.50 -10.19 -25.27
N ARG A 406 13.43 -11.09 -26.26
CA ARG A 406 12.25 -11.93 -26.51
C ARG A 406 12.42 -13.24 -25.76
N TYR A 407 11.65 -13.38 -24.70
CA TYR A 407 11.71 -14.54 -23.83
C TYR A 407 10.33 -14.79 -23.23
N ASN A 408 9.97 -16.07 -23.16
CA ASN A 408 8.75 -16.53 -22.52
C ASN A 408 9.13 -17.56 -21.46
N ALA A 409 8.70 -17.36 -20.21
CA ALA A 409 9.08 -18.19 -19.08
C ALA A 409 8.64 -19.66 -19.23
N SER A 410 7.71 -19.95 -20.16
CA SER A 410 7.37 -21.34 -20.49
C SER A 410 8.54 -22.15 -21.05
N GLN A 411 9.59 -21.50 -21.58
CA GLN A 411 10.81 -22.21 -22.03
C GLN A 411 11.43 -23.09 -20.94
N LEU A 412 11.28 -22.74 -19.65
CA LEU A 412 11.69 -23.59 -18.53
C LEU A 412 11.11 -25.01 -18.61
N LEU A 413 9.88 -25.14 -19.11
CA LEU A 413 9.23 -26.43 -19.36
C LEU A 413 9.51 -26.93 -20.79
N TYR A 414 9.40 -26.09 -21.80
CA TYR A 414 9.38 -26.51 -23.21
C TYR A 414 10.76 -26.85 -23.78
N ASP A 415 11.86 -26.30 -23.26
CA ASP A 415 13.23 -26.61 -23.72
C ASP A 415 13.59 -28.10 -23.50
N ASN A 416 12.84 -28.78 -22.65
CA ASN A 416 12.95 -30.22 -22.44
C ASN A 416 12.49 -31.04 -23.66
N LEU A 417 11.60 -30.52 -24.51
CA LEU A 417 11.07 -31.27 -25.67
C LEU A 417 12.15 -31.63 -26.70
N ALA A 418 13.21 -30.83 -26.79
CA ALA A 418 14.31 -31.07 -27.73
C ALA A 418 15.20 -32.25 -27.32
N THR A 419 15.28 -32.57 -26.03
CA THR A 419 16.31 -33.50 -25.49
C THR A 419 15.74 -34.64 -24.67
N ARG A 420 14.60 -34.43 -24.00
CA ARG A 420 14.02 -35.38 -23.04
C ARG A 420 12.48 -35.40 -23.07
N PRO A 421 11.84 -35.46 -24.25
CA PRO A 421 10.39 -35.32 -24.35
C PRO A 421 9.62 -36.45 -23.64
N ASP A 422 10.14 -37.68 -23.68
CA ASP A 422 9.45 -38.86 -23.13
C ASP A 422 9.88 -39.17 -21.68
N LYS A 423 10.66 -38.28 -21.07
CA LYS A 423 11.03 -38.38 -19.66
C LYS A 423 9.90 -37.87 -18.79
N VAL A 424 9.66 -38.55 -17.66
CA VAL A 424 8.68 -38.12 -16.64
C VAL A 424 9.09 -36.75 -16.07
N ALA A 425 8.24 -35.76 -16.26
CA ALA A 425 8.40 -34.41 -15.71
C ALA A 425 7.76 -34.32 -14.32
N LEU A 426 6.58 -34.91 -14.15
CA LEU A 426 5.72 -34.71 -12.98
C LEU A 426 5.02 -36.01 -12.58
N VAL A 427 4.98 -36.28 -11.28
CA VAL A 427 4.22 -37.37 -10.67
C VAL A 427 3.29 -36.81 -9.59
N CYS A 428 2.04 -37.26 -9.56
CA CYS A 428 1.05 -36.86 -8.56
C CYS A 428 0.13 -38.05 -8.25
N GLY A 429 0.35 -38.70 -7.11
CA GLY A 429 -0.31 -39.97 -6.77
C GLY A 429 0.07 -41.08 -7.75
N ASP A 430 -0.93 -41.67 -8.41
CA ASP A 430 -0.74 -42.70 -9.43
C ASP A 430 -0.61 -42.17 -10.86
N ARG A 431 -0.68 -40.84 -11.03
CA ARG A 431 -0.57 -40.19 -12.34
C ARG A 431 0.86 -39.72 -12.56
N SER A 432 1.39 -39.97 -13.74
CA SER A 432 2.68 -39.44 -14.21
C SER A 432 2.51 -38.79 -15.58
N PHE A 433 3.21 -37.68 -15.79
CA PHE A 433 3.24 -36.97 -17.06
C PHE A 433 4.68 -36.83 -17.51
N THR A 434 4.94 -37.23 -18.76
CA THR A 434 6.17 -36.89 -19.46
C THR A 434 6.23 -35.40 -19.80
N TYR A 435 7.41 -34.88 -20.13
CA TYR A 435 7.55 -33.51 -20.63
C TYR A 435 6.65 -33.25 -21.84
N ARG A 436 6.57 -34.21 -22.78
CA ARG A 436 5.69 -34.13 -23.95
C ARG A 436 4.22 -34.00 -23.56
N GLU A 437 3.74 -34.85 -22.67
CA GLU A 437 2.33 -34.85 -22.24
C GLU A 437 1.98 -33.58 -21.46
N LEU A 438 2.88 -33.13 -20.58
CA LEU A 438 2.65 -31.91 -19.80
C LEU A 438 2.65 -30.65 -20.69
N CYS A 439 3.58 -30.54 -21.65
CA CYS A 439 3.57 -29.46 -22.63
C CYS A 439 2.30 -29.48 -23.49
N ALA A 440 1.87 -30.65 -23.97
CA ALA A 440 0.63 -30.75 -24.74
C ALA A 440 -0.60 -30.34 -23.93
N LEU A 441 -0.64 -30.66 -22.62
CA LEU A 441 -1.70 -30.21 -21.73
C LEU A 441 -1.65 -28.68 -21.51
N ALA A 442 -0.46 -28.12 -21.30
CA ALA A 442 -0.27 -26.68 -21.16
C ALA A 442 -0.67 -25.91 -22.44
N ASP A 443 -0.35 -26.44 -23.63
CA ASP A 443 -0.76 -25.87 -24.91
C ASP A 443 -2.28 -25.79 -25.03
N ARG A 444 -2.99 -26.86 -24.66
CA ARG A 444 -4.46 -26.90 -24.65
C ARG A 444 -5.04 -25.85 -23.70
N VAL A 445 -4.45 -25.66 -22.53
CA VAL A 445 -4.86 -24.59 -21.60
C VAL A 445 -4.64 -23.21 -22.23
N GLY A 446 -3.47 -22.96 -22.81
CA GLY A 446 -3.16 -21.69 -23.45
C GLY A 446 -4.15 -21.33 -24.56
N ASN A 447 -4.42 -22.29 -25.45
CA ASN A 447 -5.38 -22.12 -26.54
C ASN A 447 -6.80 -21.86 -26.02
N GLY A 448 -7.26 -22.64 -25.03
CA GLY A 448 -8.58 -22.44 -24.45
C GLY A 448 -8.73 -21.06 -23.80
N LEU A 449 -7.68 -20.54 -23.13
CA LEU A 449 -7.69 -19.18 -22.57
C LEU A 449 -7.73 -18.11 -23.67
N THR A 450 -7.06 -18.33 -24.80
CA THR A 450 -7.16 -17.45 -25.97
C THR A 450 -8.57 -17.45 -26.57
N GLU A 451 -9.20 -18.62 -26.71
CA GLU A 451 -10.59 -18.74 -27.21
C GLU A 451 -11.62 -18.09 -26.29
N MET A 452 -11.34 -17.99 -24.98
CA MET A 452 -12.17 -17.26 -24.02
C MET A 452 -12.17 -15.74 -24.26
N GLY A 453 -11.36 -15.22 -25.19
CA GLY A 453 -11.32 -13.81 -25.57
C GLY A 453 -10.56 -12.92 -24.58
N LEU A 454 -9.72 -13.50 -23.72
CA LEU A 454 -8.86 -12.74 -22.82
C LEU A 454 -7.82 -11.96 -23.64
N ALA A 455 -7.52 -10.73 -23.22
CA ALA A 455 -6.42 -9.96 -23.78
C ALA A 455 -5.08 -10.58 -23.36
N ARG A 456 -4.04 -10.50 -24.20
CA ARG A 456 -2.66 -10.77 -23.76
C ARG A 456 -2.36 -9.90 -22.54
N GLY A 457 -1.72 -10.48 -21.53
CA GLY A 457 -1.48 -9.88 -20.22
C GLY A 457 -2.69 -9.88 -19.26
N GLY A 458 -3.82 -10.44 -19.69
CA GLY A 458 -4.99 -10.69 -18.85
C GLY A 458 -4.63 -11.58 -17.66
N ARG A 459 -5.22 -11.30 -16.50
CA ARG A 459 -4.94 -12.06 -15.27
C ARG A 459 -5.88 -13.25 -15.19
N VAL A 460 -5.31 -14.39 -14.78
CA VAL A 460 -6.04 -15.64 -14.57
C VAL A 460 -5.81 -16.07 -13.13
N LEU A 461 -6.85 -16.03 -12.31
CA LEU A 461 -6.74 -16.43 -10.90
C LEU A 461 -6.54 -17.94 -10.80
N MET A 462 -5.54 -18.38 -10.04
CA MET A 462 -5.26 -19.79 -9.79
C MET A 462 -5.56 -20.11 -8.32
N LEU A 463 -6.68 -20.80 -8.09
CA LEU A 463 -7.09 -21.24 -6.76
C LEU A 463 -7.18 -22.78 -6.76
N LEU A 464 -6.03 -23.41 -6.92
CA LEU A 464 -5.87 -24.85 -7.16
C LEU A 464 -4.98 -25.48 -6.09
N ASP A 465 -5.30 -26.72 -5.69
CA ASP A 465 -4.33 -27.59 -5.02
C ASP A 465 -3.23 -28.09 -5.98
N ASP A 466 -2.15 -28.63 -5.42
CA ASP A 466 -1.00 -29.07 -6.22
C ASP A 466 -1.38 -30.29 -7.09
N GLY A 467 -1.18 -30.17 -8.40
CA GLY A 467 -1.44 -31.24 -9.35
C GLY A 467 -0.95 -30.90 -10.77
N PRO A 468 -0.98 -31.89 -11.69
CA PRO A 468 -0.64 -31.72 -13.10
C PRO A 468 -1.41 -30.58 -13.78
N GLU A 469 -2.69 -30.45 -13.46
CA GLU A 469 -3.56 -29.43 -14.02
C GLU A 469 -3.12 -28.02 -13.61
N TYR A 470 -2.65 -27.84 -12.37
CA TYR A 470 -2.13 -26.55 -11.91
C TYR A 470 -0.83 -26.18 -12.63
N ALA A 471 0.10 -27.14 -12.78
CA ALA A 471 1.32 -26.94 -13.56
C ALA A 471 1.01 -26.55 -15.02
N ALA A 472 0.11 -27.31 -15.67
CA ALA A 472 -0.32 -27.02 -17.03
C ALA A 472 -1.03 -25.66 -17.16
N ALA A 473 -1.87 -25.29 -16.18
CA ALA A 473 -2.57 -24.01 -16.19
C ALA A 473 -1.60 -22.82 -16.07
N ILE A 474 -0.58 -22.91 -15.21
CA ILE A 474 0.44 -21.86 -15.07
C ILE A 474 1.22 -21.72 -16.38
N PHE A 475 1.82 -22.80 -16.87
CA PHE A 475 2.71 -22.74 -18.03
C PHE A 475 1.95 -22.48 -19.34
N GLY A 476 0.72 -22.98 -19.46
CA GLY A 476 -0.18 -22.68 -20.58
C GLY A 476 -0.59 -21.22 -20.63
N ALA A 477 -0.96 -20.63 -19.48
CA ALA A 477 -1.27 -19.22 -19.39
C ALA A 477 -0.06 -18.33 -19.75
N ILE A 478 1.11 -18.60 -19.14
CA ILE A 478 2.36 -17.88 -19.45
C ILE A 478 2.71 -18.00 -20.93
N ARG A 479 2.60 -19.19 -21.50
CA ARG A 479 2.91 -19.47 -22.91
C ARG A 479 2.00 -18.71 -23.86
N ALA A 480 0.71 -18.59 -23.55
CA ALA A 480 -0.23 -17.78 -24.32
C ALA A 480 -0.13 -16.27 -24.02
N GLY A 481 0.77 -15.87 -23.11
CA GLY A 481 1.02 -14.47 -22.76
C GLY A 481 0.04 -13.89 -21.75
N PHE A 482 -0.68 -14.75 -21.02
CA PHE A 482 -1.50 -14.37 -19.86
C PHE A 482 -0.69 -14.40 -18.56
N VAL A 483 -1.24 -13.80 -17.51
CA VAL A 483 -0.59 -13.67 -16.21
C VAL A 483 -1.34 -14.50 -15.16
N PRO A 484 -0.92 -15.74 -14.87
CA PRO A 484 -1.45 -16.49 -13.74
C PRO A 484 -1.20 -15.77 -12.41
N VAL A 485 -2.25 -15.66 -11.59
CA VAL A 485 -2.21 -15.06 -10.24
C VAL A 485 -2.36 -16.18 -9.22
N LEU A 486 -1.26 -16.55 -8.59
CA LEU A 486 -1.18 -17.70 -7.69
C LEU A 486 -1.63 -17.28 -6.29
N VAL A 487 -2.73 -17.86 -5.79
CA VAL A 487 -3.31 -17.50 -4.50
C VAL A 487 -3.50 -18.70 -3.58
N ASN A 488 -3.48 -18.42 -2.28
CA ASN A 488 -3.55 -19.44 -1.25
C ASN A 488 -4.94 -20.08 -1.19
N THR A 489 -5.00 -21.40 -1.27
CA THR A 489 -6.25 -22.19 -1.20
C THR A 489 -6.93 -22.18 0.16
N LEU A 490 -6.22 -21.76 1.21
CA LEU A 490 -6.75 -21.54 2.56
C LEU A 490 -7.23 -20.10 2.79
N SER A 491 -7.26 -19.27 1.73
CA SER A 491 -7.78 -17.90 1.84
C SER A 491 -9.28 -17.92 2.13
N PRO A 492 -9.76 -17.10 3.07
CA PRO A 492 -11.18 -17.00 3.31
C PRO A 492 -11.88 -16.28 2.12
N PRO A 493 -13.19 -16.49 1.92
CA PRO A 493 -13.90 -16.01 0.73
C PRO A 493 -13.75 -14.50 0.47
N GLU A 494 -13.75 -13.67 1.51
CA GLU A 494 -13.57 -12.22 1.40
C GLU A 494 -12.21 -11.83 0.81
N LEU A 495 -11.18 -12.65 1.07
CA LEU A 495 -9.84 -12.44 0.56
C LEU A 495 -9.73 -12.90 -0.90
N VAL A 496 -10.43 -13.98 -1.26
CA VAL A 496 -10.57 -14.42 -2.66
C VAL A 496 -11.27 -13.35 -3.50
N ALA A 497 -12.36 -12.78 -3.00
CA ALA A 497 -13.06 -11.66 -3.65
C ALA A 497 -12.13 -10.44 -3.83
N TYR A 498 -11.31 -10.14 -2.81
CA TYR A 498 -10.29 -9.10 -2.91
C TYR A 498 -9.26 -9.38 -3.99
N PHE A 499 -8.73 -10.62 -4.09
CA PHE A 499 -7.77 -10.98 -5.14
C PHE A 499 -8.36 -10.82 -6.54
N LEU A 500 -9.61 -11.23 -6.75
CA LEU A 500 -10.31 -11.06 -8.02
C LEU A 500 -10.46 -9.58 -8.41
N TRP A 501 -10.88 -8.74 -7.46
CA TRP A 501 -11.03 -7.31 -7.68
C TRP A 501 -9.68 -6.61 -7.95
N ASP A 502 -8.70 -6.83 -7.07
CA ASP A 502 -7.41 -6.13 -7.09
C ASP A 502 -6.57 -6.53 -8.31
N SER A 503 -6.61 -7.81 -8.68
CA SER A 503 -5.93 -8.31 -9.89
C SER A 503 -6.68 -8.00 -11.18
N GLY A 504 -7.99 -7.79 -11.10
CA GLY A 504 -8.86 -7.67 -12.27
C GLY A 504 -8.82 -8.92 -13.15
N ALA A 505 -8.71 -10.11 -12.55
CA ALA A 505 -8.72 -11.38 -13.27
C ALA A 505 -10.05 -11.60 -14.00
N GLU A 506 -9.96 -12.08 -15.24
CA GLU A 506 -11.12 -12.30 -16.12
C GLU A 506 -11.49 -13.79 -16.21
N ALA A 507 -10.53 -14.66 -15.92
CA ALA A 507 -10.74 -16.10 -15.79
C ALA A 507 -10.20 -16.60 -14.44
N ALA A 508 -10.74 -17.72 -13.98
CA ALA A 508 -10.23 -18.42 -12.81
C ALA A 508 -10.20 -19.93 -13.04
N PHE A 509 -9.16 -20.59 -12.54
CA PHE A 509 -9.14 -22.04 -12.36
C PHE A 509 -9.38 -22.37 -10.89
N VAL A 510 -10.32 -23.28 -10.65
CA VAL A 510 -10.68 -23.75 -9.31
C VAL A 510 -10.81 -25.27 -9.30
N ASP A 511 -10.59 -25.88 -8.15
CA ASP A 511 -10.92 -27.28 -7.91
C ASP A 511 -12.28 -27.40 -7.21
N THR A 512 -12.78 -28.64 -7.04
CA THR A 512 -14.09 -28.89 -6.42
C THR A 512 -14.23 -28.28 -5.02
N ARG A 513 -13.15 -28.19 -4.23
CA ARG A 513 -13.19 -27.64 -2.87
C ARG A 513 -13.13 -26.12 -2.90
N THR A 514 -12.28 -25.56 -3.75
CA THR A 514 -12.04 -24.11 -3.79
C THR A 514 -13.09 -23.34 -4.60
N GLY A 515 -13.79 -24.00 -5.54
CA GLY A 515 -14.86 -23.38 -6.33
C GLY A 515 -16.00 -22.82 -5.47
N ALA A 516 -16.27 -23.40 -4.30
CA ALA A 516 -17.26 -22.89 -3.35
C ALA A 516 -16.91 -21.50 -2.80
N LEU A 517 -15.61 -21.17 -2.68
CA LEU A 517 -15.14 -19.88 -2.15
C LEU A 517 -15.56 -18.69 -3.05
N LEU A 518 -15.85 -18.96 -4.32
CA LEU A 518 -16.30 -17.93 -5.28
C LEU A 518 -17.76 -17.50 -5.07
N GLY A 519 -18.61 -18.33 -4.44
CA GLY A 519 -20.06 -18.07 -4.34
C GLY A 519 -20.52 -17.30 -3.09
N HIS A 520 -19.62 -16.94 -2.17
CA HIS A 520 -19.98 -16.42 -0.84
C HIS A 520 -20.11 -14.88 -0.75
N HIS A 521 -19.76 -14.12 -1.79
CA HIS A 521 -19.81 -12.65 -1.79
C HIS A 521 -20.34 -12.09 -3.12
N ASP A 522 -20.76 -10.83 -3.12
CA ASP A 522 -21.14 -10.11 -4.34
C ASP A 522 -19.89 -9.84 -5.20
N VAL A 523 -19.62 -10.77 -6.11
CA VAL A 523 -18.52 -10.72 -7.08
C VAL A 523 -18.81 -9.70 -8.20
N GLY A 524 -19.91 -8.94 -8.12
CA GLY A 524 -20.36 -7.94 -9.10
C GLY A 524 -19.40 -6.76 -9.34
N ALA A 525 -18.39 -6.55 -8.49
CA ALA A 525 -17.30 -5.61 -8.73
C ALA A 525 -16.05 -6.24 -9.39
N SER A 526 -16.02 -7.57 -9.58
CA SER A 526 -14.92 -8.26 -10.25
C SER A 526 -15.12 -8.30 -11.77
N ARG A 527 -14.04 -8.57 -12.50
CA ARG A 527 -14.08 -8.76 -13.96
C ARG A 527 -14.21 -10.23 -14.38
N LEU A 528 -14.47 -11.13 -13.42
CA LEU A 528 -14.49 -12.56 -13.67
C LEU A 528 -15.65 -12.92 -14.60
N ARG A 529 -15.32 -13.46 -15.77
CA ARG A 529 -16.28 -13.86 -16.81
C ARG A 529 -16.29 -15.36 -17.06
N GLN A 530 -15.18 -16.04 -16.77
CA GLN A 530 -14.97 -17.45 -17.11
C GLN A 530 -14.41 -18.21 -15.90
N VAL A 531 -14.94 -19.39 -15.59
CA VAL A 531 -14.40 -20.24 -14.52
C VAL A 531 -14.24 -21.67 -15.03
N VAL A 532 -13.03 -22.21 -14.92
CA VAL A 532 -12.73 -23.60 -15.26
C VAL A 532 -12.63 -24.41 -13.96
N HIS A 533 -13.46 -25.46 -13.85
CA HIS A 533 -13.55 -26.34 -12.69
C HIS A 533 -12.79 -27.64 -12.95
N ILE A 534 -11.83 -27.94 -12.08
CA ILE A 534 -11.14 -29.23 -12.07
C ILE A 534 -11.98 -30.22 -11.25
N GLY A 535 -12.43 -31.28 -11.92
CA GLY A 535 -13.35 -32.31 -11.39
C GLY A 535 -14.71 -32.34 -12.09
N ASP A 536 -15.55 -33.29 -11.70
CA ASP A 536 -16.82 -33.58 -12.40
C ASP A 536 -18.04 -32.80 -11.90
N ASP A 537 -17.93 -32.10 -10.76
CA ASP A 537 -19.03 -31.40 -10.12
C ASP A 537 -18.93 -29.88 -10.32
N THR A 538 -19.59 -29.38 -11.38
CA THR A 538 -19.74 -27.92 -11.60
C THR A 538 -20.87 -27.32 -10.75
N ALA A 539 -21.67 -28.13 -10.04
CA ALA A 539 -22.96 -27.73 -9.49
C ALA A 539 -22.87 -26.89 -8.20
N LYS A 540 -21.68 -26.78 -7.57
CA LYS A 540 -21.49 -26.06 -6.30
C LYS A 540 -20.98 -24.62 -6.42
N ALA A 541 -20.60 -24.18 -7.62
CA ALA A 541 -20.09 -22.83 -7.85
C ALA A 541 -21.20 -21.94 -8.42
N VAL A 542 -21.95 -21.27 -7.56
CA VAL A 542 -23.01 -20.35 -7.99
C VAL A 542 -22.41 -18.95 -8.19
N LEU A 543 -21.85 -18.70 -9.37
CA LEU A 543 -21.68 -17.35 -9.89
C LEU A 543 -22.60 -17.18 -11.10
N PRO A 544 -23.81 -16.61 -10.95
CA PRO A 544 -24.83 -16.58 -12.00
C PRO A 544 -24.40 -15.86 -13.29
N LEU A 545 -23.32 -15.06 -13.24
CA LEU A 545 -22.88 -14.19 -14.33
C LEU A 545 -21.61 -14.68 -15.04
N ALA A 546 -20.94 -15.72 -14.53
CA ALA A 546 -19.76 -16.30 -15.18
C ALA A 546 -20.13 -17.52 -16.03
N LEU A 547 -19.39 -17.76 -17.11
CA LEU A 547 -19.47 -19.01 -17.86
C LEU A 547 -18.60 -20.07 -17.17
N HIS A 548 -19.19 -21.23 -16.91
CA HIS A 548 -18.56 -22.34 -16.20
C HIS A 548 -18.17 -23.46 -17.16
N HIS A 549 -16.92 -23.90 -17.06
CA HIS A 549 -16.37 -24.98 -17.87
C HIS A 549 -15.93 -26.13 -16.98
N GLN A 550 -16.25 -27.36 -17.38
CA GLN A 550 -15.69 -28.56 -16.77
C GLN A 550 -14.35 -28.86 -17.44
N TRP A 551 -13.27 -28.97 -16.66
CA TRP A 551 -11.89 -29.13 -17.15
C TRP A 551 -11.76 -30.18 -18.25
N THR A 552 -12.28 -31.39 -18.03
CA THR A 552 -12.13 -32.52 -18.97
C THR A 552 -12.70 -32.17 -20.34
N LYS A 553 -13.96 -31.72 -20.41
CA LYS A 553 -14.61 -31.33 -21.67
C LYS A 553 -13.97 -30.11 -22.30
N TRP A 554 -13.56 -29.15 -21.47
CA TRP A 554 -12.92 -27.93 -21.92
C TRP A 554 -11.59 -28.23 -22.61
N ILE A 555 -10.73 -29.06 -21.99
CA ILE A 555 -9.44 -29.46 -22.56
C ILE A 555 -9.61 -30.38 -23.78
N GLU A 556 -10.58 -31.28 -23.81
CA GLU A 556 -10.85 -32.15 -24.98
C GLU A 556 -11.25 -31.36 -26.22
N ALA A 557 -11.88 -30.20 -26.06
CA ALA A 557 -12.21 -29.30 -27.16
C ALA A 557 -11.00 -28.55 -27.73
N GLN A 558 -9.86 -28.56 -27.02
CA GLN A 558 -8.67 -27.80 -27.40
C GLN A 558 -7.64 -28.67 -28.11
N THR A 559 -6.95 -28.06 -29.08
CA THR A 559 -5.78 -28.67 -29.73
C THR A 559 -4.49 -28.23 -29.03
N ALA A 560 -3.42 -29.01 -29.15
CA ALA A 560 -2.09 -28.55 -28.74
C ALA A 560 -1.47 -27.71 -29.87
N SER A 561 -0.80 -26.61 -29.53
CA SER A 561 -0.12 -25.70 -30.45
C SER A 561 1.32 -25.48 -30.01
N GLU A 562 2.26 -25.66 -30.94
CA GLU A 562 3.68 -25.41 -30.70
C GLU A 562 4.04 -23.90 -30.70
N SER A 563 3.08 -23.02 -31.00
CA SER A 563 3.31 -21.57 -30.94
C SER A 563 3.18 -21.03 -29.51
N HIS A 564 4.09 -20.13 -29.14
CA HIS A 564 3.95 -19.32 -27.93
C HIS A 564 3.76 -17.85 -28.29
N ALA A 565 3.27 -17.08 -27.33
CA ALA A 565 3.14 -15.64 -27.44
C ALA A 565 4.54 -14.99 -27.49
N ASP A 566 4.74 -14.01 -28.37
CA ASP A 566 5.96 -13.20 -28.43
C ASP A 566 6.00 -12.21 -27.27
N THR A 567 6.58 -12.61 -26.13
CA THR A 567 6.69 -11.80 -24.91
C THR A 567 8.08 -11.19 -24.78
N HIS A 568 8.15 -10.01 -24.16
CA HIS A 568 9.42 -9.43 -23.72
C HIS A 568 9.87 -10.07 -22.39
N ARG A 569 11.19 -10.15 -22.13
CA ARG A 569 11.73 -10.61 -20.84
C ARG A 569 11.17 -9.80 -19.65
N ASP A 570 10.84 -8.53 -19.85
CA ASP A 570 10.29 -7.61 -18.85
C ASP A 570 8.76 -7.49 -18.90
N ALA A 571 8.10 -8.38 -19.63
CA ALA A 571 6.65 -8.53 -19.52
C ALA A 571 6.31 -9.25 -18.21
N MET A 572 5.11 -9.02 -17.69
CA MET A 572 4.60 -9.78 -16.56
C MET A 572 4.47 -11.26 -16.94
N ALA A 573 4.86 -12.14 -16.03
CA ALA A 573 4.74 -13.58 -16.20
C ALA A 573 3.73 -14.18 -15.24
N PHE A 574 3.84 -13.88 -13.96
CA PHE A 574 2.91 -14.38 -12.95
C PHE A 574 2.95 -13.47 -11.74
N TRP A 575 1.89 -13.50 -10.93
CA TRP A 575 1.81 -12.75 -9.68
C TRP A 575 1.61 -13.66 -8.48
N MET A 576 2.04 -13.19 -7.32
CA MET A 576 1.74 -13.79 -6.03
C MET A 576 1.28 -12.70 -5.04
N TYR A 577 0.51 -13.04 -4.03
CA TYR A 577 0.15 -12.09 -2.98
C TYR A 577 1.00 -12.26 -1.72
N SER A 578 1.59 -11.17 -1.23
CA SER A 578 2.28 -11.12 0.06
C SER A 578 1.34 -10.62 1.17
N SER A 579 1.46 -11.17 2.37
CA SER A 579 0.70 -10.74 3.54
C SER A 579 1.22 -9.38 4.05
N GLY A 580 0.39 -8.35 4.06
CA GLY A 580 0.76 -7.05 4.63
C GLY A 580 0.82 -7.10 6.16
N SER A 581 1.92 -6.65 6.78
CA SER A 581 2.05 -6.51 8.24
C SER A 581 1.10 -5.43 8.82
N THR A 582 0.64 -4.50 7.97
CA THR A 582 -0.15 -3.33 8.36
C THR A 582 -1.42 -3.09 7.50
N GLY A 583 -1.81 -4.02 6.61
CA GLY A 583 -2.91 -3.79 5.64
C GLY A 583 -3.35 -5.01 4.81
N ARG A 584 -4.12 -4.78 3.74
CA ARG A 584 -4.56 -5.83 2.78
C ARG A 584 -3.35 -6.43 2.03
N PRO A 585 -3.42 -7.70 1.59
CA PRO A 585 -2.33 -8.32 0.82
C PRO A 585 -1.93 -7.51 -0.42
N LYS A 586 -0.66 -7.63 -0.85
CA LYS A 586 -0.11 -6.86 -1.98
C LYS A 586 0.21 -7.81 -3.13
N GLY A 587 -0.26 -7.51 -4.34
CA GLY A 587 0.08 -8.27 -5.55
C GLY A 587 1.52 -8.00 -5.97
N VAL A 588 2.40 -9.00 -5.85
CA VAL A 588 3.81 -8.96 -6.24
C VAL A 588 3.90 -9.40 -7.70
N VAL A 589 4.41 -8.51 -8.56
CA VAL A 589 4.53 -8.75 -10.00
C VAL A 589 5.88 -9.42 -10.28
N HIS A 590 5.90 -10.54 -10.99
CA HIS A 590 7.13 -11.17 -11.49
C HIS A 590 7.22 -11.13 -13.02
N LEU A 591 8.43 -10.94 -13.52
CA LEU A 591 8.71 -10.83 -14.95
C LEU A 591 9.04 -12.19 -15.58
N GLN A 592 9.03 -12.25 -16.91
CA GLN A 592 9.27 -13.49 -17.66
C GLN A 592 10.60 -14.14 -17.31
N HIS A 593 11.62 -13.37 -16.93
CA HIS A 593 12.96 -13.90 -16.69
C HIS A 593 13.27 -14.27 -15.22
N ASP A 594 12.44 -13.88 -14.25
CA ASP A 594 12.71 -14.05 -12.81
C ASP A 594 12.88 -15.52 -12.40
N ALA A 595 12.03 -16.40 -12.95
CA ALA A 595 12.06 -17.82 -12.65
C ALA A 595 13.33 -18.52 -13.16
N LEU A 596 13.85 -18.09 -14.32
CA LEU A 596 15.14 -18.56 -14.83
C LEU A 596 16.28 -18.07 -13.94
N TYR A 597 16.25 -16.81 -13.51
CA TYR A 597 17.26 -16.23 -12.64
C TYR A 597 17.41 -17.01 -11.33
N THR A 598 16.29 -17.28 -10.65
CA THR A 598 16.29 -18.06 -9.40
C THR A 598 16.76 -19.49 -9.61
N HIS A 599 16.46 -20.11 -10.76
CA HIS A 599 17.02 -21.42 -11.09
C HIS A 599 18.55 -21.36 -11.22
N LEU A 600 19.10 -20.40 -11.98
CA LEU A 600 20.56 -20.30 -12.16
C LEU A 600 21.28 -20.02 -10.83
N ALA A 601 20.75 -19.09 -10.04
CA ALA A 601 21.33 -18.66 -8.77
C ALA A 601 21.23 -19.76 -7.70
N TYR A 602 20.02 -20.28 -7.45
CA TYR A 602 19.75 -21.17 -6.33
C TYR A 602 19.60 -22.64 -6.75
N GLY A 603 18.70 -22.94 -7.70
CA GLY A 603 18.45 -24.31 -8.14
C GLY A 603 19.73 -25.02 -8.61
N ARG A 604 20.41 -24.46 -9.60
CA ARG A 604 21.70 -24.96 -10.11
C ARG A 604 22.85 -24.57 -9.19
N GLY A 605 22.94 -23.29 -8.82
CA GLY A 605 24.12 -22.74 -8.12
C GLY A 605 24.31 -23.24 -6.68
N VAL A 606 23.22 -23.51 -5.96
CA VAL A 606 23.28 -23.95 -4.55
C VAL A 606 22.86 -25.41 -4.39
N LEU A 607 21.75 -25.84 -5.02
CA LEU A 607 21.25 -27.21 -4.84
C LEU A 607 21.96 -28.24 -5.75
N GLY A 608 22.60 -27.76 -6.82
CA GLY A 608 23.18 -28.62 -7.85
C GLY A 608 22.12 -29.53 -8.49
N ILE A 609 20.90 -29.04 -8.65
CA ILE A 609 19.82 -29.80 -9.29
C ILE A 609 20.21 -30.10 -10.74
N ASN A 610 20.02 -31.35 -11.16
CA ASN A 610 20.26 -31.79 -12.53
C ASN A 610 19.12 -32.68 -13.00
N GLU A 611 19.20 -33.14 -14.24
CA GLU A 611 18.15 -33.94 -14.84
C GLU A 611 17.91 -35.25 -14.05
N ASN A 612 18.91 -35.88 -13.46
CA ASN A 612 18.70 -37.17 -12.77
C ASN A 612 18.00 -37.06 -11.41
N ASP A 613 17.72 -35.84 -10.95
CA ASP A 613 17.05 -35.64 -9.68
C ASP A 613 15.55 -35.93 -9.73
N ILE A 614 15.05 -36.45 -8.62
CA ILE A 614 13.62 -36.52 -8.31
C ILE A 614 13.38 -35.58 -7.13
N VAL A 615 12.63 -34.52 -7.37
CA VAL A 615 12.34 -33.49 -6.39
C VAL A 615 11.00 -33.77 -5.72
N PHE A 616 10.97 -33.79 -4.38
CA PHE A 616 9.73 -33.83 -3.62
C PHE A 616 9.59 -32.56 -2.78
N SER A 617 8.52 -31.81 -3.01
CA SER A 617 8.24 -30.54 -2.33
C SER A 617 6.80 -30.50 -1.80
N PRO A 618 6.61 -30.85 -0.52
CA PRO A 618 5.39 -30.55 0.25
C PRO A 618 4.99 -29.06 0.33
N PRO A 619 5.92 -28.07 0.36
CA PRO A 619 5.55 -26.66 0.24
C PRO A 619 4.78 -26.34 -1.04
N LYS A 620 3.66 -25.62 -0.91
CA LYS A 620 2.65 -25.44 -1.96
C LYS A 620 3.07 -24.49 -3.08
N ILE A 621 2.62 -24.79 -4.30
CA ILE A 621 2.95 -24.06 -5.54
C ILE A 621 2.57 -22.58 -5.46
N PHE A 622 1.49 -22.23 -4.76
CA PHE A 622 1.05 -20.83 -4.64
C PHE A 622 1.94 -19.96 -3.73
N PHE A 623 2.98 -20.51 -3.12
CA PHE A 623 4.03 -19.75 -2.44
C PHE A 623 5.30 -19.73 -3.27
N ALA A 624 6.03 -18.62 -3.25
CA ALA A 624 7.27 -18.44 -4.01
C ALA A 624 8.29 -19.57 -3.79
N TYR A 625 8.44 -20.03 -2.53
CA TYR A 625 9.28 -21.18 -2.19
C TYR A 625 8.81 -22.46 -2.88
N GLY A 626 7.52 -22.84 -2.75
CA GLY A 626 6.98 -24.05 -3.39
C GLY A 626 6.90 -23.94 -4.90
N PHE A 627 6.65 -22.76 -5.47
CA PHE A 627 6.68 -22.51 -6.91
C PHE A 627 8.06 -22.84 -7.51
N GLY A 628 9.13 -22.36 -6.86
CA GLY A 628 10.50 -22.67 -7.26
C GLY A 628 10.81 -24.16 -7.18
N ASN A 629 10.54 -24.74 -6.01
CA ASN A 629 10.88 -26.13 -5.68
C ASN A 629 10.11 -27.14 -6.53
N SER A 630 8.81 -26.89 -6.75
CA SER A 630 7.90 -27.84 -7.39
C SER A 630 7.81 -27.67 -8.90
N LEU A 631 8.13 -26.50 -9.46
CA LEU A 631 7.93 -26.25 -10.88
C LEU A 631 9.18 -25.69 -11.56
N THR A 632 9.63 -24.49 -11.21
CA THR A 632 10.62 -23.79 -12.05
C THR A 632 12.00 -24.44 -12.02
N PHE A 633 12.48 -24.89 -10.86
CA PHE A 633 13.78 -25.54 -10.73
C PHE A 633 13.83 -26.93 -11.38
N PRO A 634 12.89 -27.86 -11.08
CA PRO A 634 12.93 -29.17 -11.69
C PRO A 634 12.75 -29.10 -13.20
N PHE A 635 11.85 -28.26 -13.72
CA PHE A 635 11.63 -28.17 -15.17
C PHE A 635 12.83 -27.57 -15.91
N ALA A 636 13.45 -26.51 -15.38
CA ALA A 636 14.64 -25.94 -15.99
C ALA A 636 15.82 -26.94 -16.04
N ALA A 637 15.96 -27.77 -15.01
CA ALA A 637 16.95 -28.85 -14.98
C ALA A 637 16.55 -30.09 -15.79
N GLY A 638 15.26 -30.24 -16.12
CA GLY A 638 14.69 -31.47 -16.66
C GLY A 638 14.59 -32.61 -15.68
N ALA A 639 14.55 -32.31 -14.39
CA ALA A 639 14.33 -33.27 -13.32
C ALA A 639 12.86 -33.76 -13.32
N THR A 640 12.56 -34.74 -12.47
CA THR A 640 11.18 -35.14 -12.18
C THR A 640 10.73 -34.48 -10.88
N VAL A 641 9.50 -33.98 -10.81
CA VAL A 641 8.88 -33.53 -9.56
C VAL A 641 7.78 -34.46 -9.08
N VAL A 642 7.72 -34.72 -7.78
CA VAL A 642 6.63 -35.39 -7.09
C VAL A 642 5.79 -34.32 -6.37
N LEU A 643 4.53 -34.19 -6.78
CA LEU A 643 3.55 -33.30 -6.16
C LEU A 643 2.68 -34.05 -5.16
N MET A 644 2.35 -33.39 -4.05
CA MET A 644 1.46 -33.91 -3.02
C MET A 644 0.29 -32.95 -2.83
N PRO A 645 -0.92 -33.28 -3.29
CA PRO A 645 -2.12 -32.48 -3.01
C PRO A 645 -2.49 -32.53 -1.53
N GLY A 646 -3.18 -31.51 -1.04
CA GLY A 646 -3.68 -31.47 0.34
C GLY A 646 -2.61 -31.17 1.38
N ARG A 647 -2.95 -31.33 2.66
CA ARG A 647 -2.03 -31.01 3.75
C ARG A 647 -0.94 -32.08 3.85
N PRO A 648 0.35 -31.70 3.98
CA PRO A 648 1.42 -32.68 4.13
C PRO A 648 1.41 -33.27 5.54
N ASP A 649 0.82 -34.46 5.67
CA ASP A 649 0.88 -35.29 6.86
C ASP A 649 2.19 -36.09 6.90
N PRO A 650 2.87 -36.23 8.05
CA PRO A 650 4.15 -36.95 8.13
C PRO A 650 4.11 -38.38 7.60
N ALA A 651 3.06 -39.15 7.87
CA ALA A 651 2.97 -40.54 7.39
C ALA A 651 2.91 -40.58 5.86
N ALA A 652 2.05 -39.76 5.26
CA ALA A 652 1.94 -39.63 3.81
C ALA A 652 3.25 -39.12 3.17
N VAL A 653 3.98 -38.23 3.85
CA VAL A 653 5.29 -37.74 3.40
C VAL A 653 6.33 -38.87 3.40
N PHE A 654 6.40 -39.69 4.45
CA PHE A 654 7.27 -40.86 4.47
C PHE A 654 6.91 -41.86 3.37
N GLU A 655 5.64 -42.21 3.23
CA GLU A 655 5.17 -43.13 2.18
C GLU A 655 5.52 -42.61 0.78
N THR A 656 5.41 -41.29 0.57
CA THR A 656 5.79 -40.67 -0.71
C THR A 656 7.29 -40.76 -0.96
N ILE A 657 8.12 -40.54 0.07
CA ILE A 657 9.57 -40.68 -0.02
C ILE A 657 9.94 -42.13 -0.35
N GLU A 658 9.39 -43.11 0.36
CA GLU A 658 9.69 -44.53 0.16
C GLU A 658 9.26 -45.02 -1.22
N ARG A 659 8.09 -44.56 -1.68
CA ARG A 659 7.51 -44.93 -2.98
C ARG A 659 8.24 -44.32 -4.16
N HIS A 660 8.50 -43.01 -4.11
CA HIS A 660 9.02 -42.26 -5.25
C HIS A 660 10.52 -41.99 -5.18
N ARG A 661 11.15 -42.33 -4.06
CA ARG A 661 12.60 -42.26 -3.83
C ARG A 661 13.23 -40.93 -4.27
N PRO A 662 12.72 -39.78 -3.78
CA PRO A 662 13.24 -38.47 -4.17
C PRO A 662 14.70 -38.31 -3.76
N THR A 663 15.46 -37.59 -4.58
CA THR A 663 16.85 -37.21 -4.30
C THR A 663 16.91 -35.89 -3.53
N ILE A 664 15.94 -34.98 -3.73
CA ILE A 664 15.87 -33.71 -3.03
C ILE A 664 14.53 -33.61 -2.30
N LEU A 665 14.58 -33.39 -0.98
CA LEU A 665 13.42 -33.14 -0.14
C LEU A 665 13.38 -31.68 0.29
N PHE A 666 12.31 -30.97 -0.04
CA PHE A 666 12.04 -29.65 0.50
C PHE A 666 11.08 -29.74 1.68
N GLY A 667 11.23 -28.84 2.66
CA GLY A 667 10.30 -28.77 3.79
C GLY A 667 10.35 -27.44 4.49
N LEU A 668 9.32 -27.14 5.28
CA LEU A 668 9.36 -26.08 6.27
C LEU A 668 9.85 -26.67 7.60
N PRO A 669 10.41 -25.86 8.53
CA PRO A 669 10.84 -26.38 9.84
C PRO A 669 9.75 -27.16 10.55
N THR A 670 8.50 -26.70 10.47
CA THR A 670 7.32 -27.37 11.05
C THR A 670 7.09 -28.79 10.50
N LEU A 671 7.38 -29.04 9.23
CA LEU A 671 7.27 -30.38 8.65
C LEU A 671 8.37 -31.30 9.18
N TYR A 672 9.62 -30.83 9.21
CA TYR A 672 10.74 -31.60 9.75
C TYR A 672 10.51 -31.96 11.23
N VAL A 673 10.00 -31.02 12.04
CA VAL A 673 9.58 -31.30 13.43
C VAL A 673 8.53 -32.40 13.47
N ALA A 674 7.48 -32.30 12.65
CA ALA A 674 6.40 -33.28 12.64
C ALA A 674 6.88 -34.68 12.20
N MET A 675 7.79 -34.75 11.23
CA MET A 675 8.42 -36.00 10.80
C MET A 675 9.30 -36.62 11.89
N VAL A 676 10.05 -35.80 12.64
CA VAL A 676 10.84 -36.26 13.80
C VAL A 676 9.92 -36.68 14.96
N ALA A 677 8.78 -36.04 15.15
CA ALA A 677 7.84 -36.40 16.21
C ALA A 677 7.04 -37.67 15.91
N HIS A 678 6.98 -38.12 14.65
CA HIS A 678 6.19 -39.28 14.25
C HIS A 678 6.70 -40.58 14.90
N PRO A 679 5.83 -41.46 15.45
CA PRO A 679 6.24 -42.68 16.17
C PRO A 679 7.20 -43.57 15.38
N ASP A 680 6.87 -43.83 14.11
CA ASP A 680 7.64 -44.74 13.26
C ASP A 680 8.87 -44.09 12.60
N SER A 681 9.14 -42.82 12.88
CA SER A 681 10.14 -42.02 12.15
C SER A 681 11.53 -42.66 12.08
N LYS A 682 11.94 -43.42 13.09
CA LYS A 682 13.24 -44.12 13.12
C LYS A 682 13.32 -45.29 12.14
N GLU A 683 12.19 -45.82 11.71
CA GLU A 683 12.07 -47.02 10.88
C GLU A 683 11.84 -46.68 9.39
N ARG A 684 11.63 -45.39 9.06
CA ARG A 684 11.34 -44.92 7.71
C ARG A 684 12.60 -44.76 6.86
N ASP A 685 12.52 -45.13 5.58
CA ASP A 685 13.65 -45.08 4.65
C ASP A 685 13.74 -43.73 3.91
N LEU A 686 14.78 -42.95 4.23
CA LEU A 686 15.14 -41.70 3.53
C LEU A 686 16.43 -41.84 2.69
N SER A 687 16.92 -43.06 2.46
CA SER A 687 18.23 -43.31 1.84
C SER A 687 18.39 -42.79 0.41
N SER A 688 17.28 -42.54 -0.31
CA SER A 688 17.32 -41.93 -1.65
C SER A 688 17.66 -40.44 -1.62
N VAL A 689 17.40 -39.76 -0.50
CA VAL A 689 17.52 -38.32 -0.38
C VAL A 689 18.99 -37.95 -0.18
N ARG A 690 19.55 -37.20 -1.13
CA ARG A 690 20.90 -36.62 -1.03
C ARG A 690 20.91 -35.22 -0.40
N LEU A 691 19.77 -34.53 -0.40
CA LEU A 691 19.68 -33.14 0.03
C LEU A 691 18.31 -32.84 0.66
N CYS A 692 18.33 -32.32 1.89
CA CYS A 692 17.18 -31.72 2.55
C CYS A 692 17.31 -30.20 2.56
N VAL A 693 16.24 -29.48 2.22
CA VAL A 693 16.23 -28.01 2.17
C VAL A 693 15.11 -27.47 3.03
N SER A 694 15.39 -26.42 3.79
CA SER A 694 14.39 -25.68 4.55
C SER A 694 14.51 -24.18 4.38
N ALA A 695 13.37 -23.50 4.42
CA ALA A 695 13.32 -22.05 4.30
C ALA A 695 12.11 -21.45 5.00
N ALA A 696 12.01 -20.12 4.93
CA ALA A 696 10.93 -19.26 5.40
C ALA A 696 10.87 -19.00 6.92
N GLU A 697 11.49 -19.85 7.75
CA GLU A 697 11.64 -19.68 9.21
C GLU A 697 13.00 -20.23 9.66
N THR A 698 13.45 -19.81 10.85
CA THR A 698 14.71 -20.30 11.41
C THR A 698 14.61 -21.74 11.89
N LEU A 699 15.59 -22.57 11.54
CA LEU A 699 15.71 -23.94 12.04
C LEU A 699 16.34 -23.95 13.44
N SER A 700 15.79 -24.71 14.39
CA SER A 700 16.44 -24.87 15.70
C SER A 700 17.63 -25.82 15.62
N THR A 701 18.66 -25.57 16.42
CA THR A 701 19.83 -26.46 16.52
C THR A 701 19.42 -27.88 16.94
N ASP A 702 18.50 -28.02 17.89
CA ASP A 702 17.99 -29.33 18.33
C ASP A 702 17.37 -30.14 17.20
N LEU A 703 16.58 -29.48 16.32
CA LEU A 703 15.97 -30.14 15.18
C LEU A 703 17.01 -30.55 14.15
N PHE A 704 17.99 -29.68 13.88
CA PHE A 704 19.09 -29.96 12.97
C PHE A 704 19.89 -31.18 13.44
N ASP A 705 20.33 -31.18 14.71
CA ASP A 705 21.12 -32.27 15.30
C ASP A 705 20.31 -33.58 15.35
N GLU A 706 19.03 -33.51 15.72
CA GLU A 706 18.17 -34.68 15.76
C GLU A 706 17.91 -35.27 14.37
N TRP A 707 17.70 -34.42 13.36
CA TRP A 707 17.53 -34.86 11.97
C TRP A 707 18.81 -35.54 11.44
N GLN A 708 19.96 -34.91 11.66
CA GLN A 708 21.27 -35.46 11.29
C GLN A 708 21.54 -36.79 12.01
N ARG A 709 21.26 -36.88 13.31
CA ARG A 709 21.44 -38.10 14.09
C ARG A 709 20.52 -39.24 13.62
N ARG A 710 19.30 -38.91 13.18
CA ARG A 710 18.28 -39.89 12.81
C ARG A 710 18.45 -40.42 11.40
N TYR A 711 18.72 -39.55 10.44
CA TYR A 711 18.74 -39.91 9.02
C TYR A 711 20.13 -39.76 8.37
N GLY A 712 21.12 -39.19 9.07
CA GLY A 712 22.44 -38.92 8.50
C GLY A 712 22.46 -37.77 7.49
N LEU A 713 21.37 -36.98 7.42
CA LEU A 713 21.18 -35.92 6.44
C LEU A 713 21.26 -34.54 7.10
N ALA A 714 21.94 -33.60 6.45
CA ALA A 714 21.94 -32.20 6.85
C ALA A 714 20.79 -31.46 6.17
N ILE A 715 20.21 -30.47 6.87
CA ILE A 715 19.20 -29.58 6.32
C ILE A 715 19.89 -28.29 5.87
N VAL A 716 19.82 -27.97 4.59
CA VAL A 716 20.25 -26.67 4.05
C VAL A 716 19.17 -25.64 4.33
N GLU A 717 19.44 -24.76 5.28
CA GLU A 717 18.56 -23.65 5.62
C GLU A 717 18.84 -22.41 4.75
N GLY A 718 17.79 -21.73 4.29
CA GLY A 718 17.90 -20.45 3.59
C GLY A 718 16.74 -19.49 3.87
N LEU A 719 16.94 -18.24 3.50
CA LEU A 719 15.96 -17.16 3.59
C LEU A 719 15.74 -16.51 2.22
N GLY A 720 14.47 -16.30 1.93
CA GLY A 720 14.00 -15.61 0.73
C GLY A 720 12.76 -14.77 1.04
N SER A 721 12.25 -14.09 0.02
CA SER A 721 10.99 -13.35 0.09
C SER A 721 10.22 -13.52 -1.22
N THR A 722 8.92 -13.21 -1.18
CA THR A 722 8.11 -13.16 -2.40
C THR A 722 8.62 -12.06 -3.34
N GLU A 723 9.06 -10.92 -2.80
CA GLU A 723 9.57 -9.79 -3.57
C GLU A 723 10.88 -10.09 -4.32
N VAL A 724 11.62 -11.13 -3.95
CA VAL A 724 12.85 -11.58 -4.65
C VAL A 724 12.62 -12.96 -5.32
N LEU A 725 11.36 -13.42 -5.35
CA LEU A 725 10.87 -14.71 -5.82
C LEU A 725 11.36 -15.95 -5.05
N HIS A 726 12.61 -15.99 -4.57
CA HIS A 726 13.15 -17.14 -3.85
C HIS A 726 14.28 -16.77 -2.87
N ILE A 727 15.15 -17.72 -2.54
CA ILE A 727 16.19 -17.64 -1.51
C ILE A 727 17.40 -16.83 -1.99
N TYR A 728 17.77 -15.81 -1.22
CA TYR A 728 18.94 -14.94 -1.47
C TYR A 728 20.01 -15.02 -0.37
N LEU A 729 19.69 -15.62 0.78
CA LEU A 729 20.63 -16.01 1.83
C LEU A 729 20.51 -17.52 2.08
N SER A 730 21.62 -18.26 2.07
CA SER A 730 21.56 -19.71 2.24
C SER A 730 22.82 -20.27 2.89
N ASN A 731 22.62 -21.26 3.76
CA ASN A 731 23.66 -22.22 4.12
C ASN A 731 23.94 -23.14 2.91
N THR A 732 25.01 -23.92 2.96
CA THR A 732 25.28 -24.96 1.94
C THR A 732 25.60 -26.26 2.64
N THR A 733 25.68 -27.39 1.94
CA THR A 733 26.12 -28.65 2.56
C THR A 733 27.56 -28.59 3.10
N LEU A 734 28.37 -27.65 2.61
CA LEU A 734 29.78 -27.47 3.02
C LEU A 734 29.96 -26.40 4.10
N GLN A 735 29.06 -25.41 4.15
CA GLN A 735 29.16 -24.25 5.04
C GLN A 735 27.82 -24.02 5.71
N GLN A 736 27.69 -24.50 6.94
CA GLN A 736 26.49 -24.35 7.77
C GLN A 736 26.85 -23.72 9.09
N LYS A 737 26.00 -22.81 9.57
CA LYS A 737 26.13 -22.23 10.89
C LYS A 737 24.75 -22.20 11.55
N PRO A 738 24.50 -23.00 12.60
CA PRO A 738 23.20 -23.04 13.27
C PRO A 738 22.73 -21.64 13.68
N GLY A 739 21.46 -21.34 13.42
CA GLY A 739 20.84 -20.05 13.70
C GLY A 739 21.19 -18.91 12.74
N ALA A 740 22.09 -19.14 11.76
CA ALA A 740 22.33 -18.20 10.66
C ALA A 740 21.37 -18.50 9.49
N SER A 741 20.83 -17.45 8.88
CA SER A 741 20.10 -17.53 7.61
C SER A 741 21.02 -17.88 6.43
N GLY A 742 22.33 -17.93 6.66
CA GLY A 742 23.33 -18.34 5.70
C GLY A 742 24.18 -17.20 5.14
N LYS A 743 24.88 -17.48 4.05
CA LYS A 743 25.67 -16.51 3.28
C LYS A 743 24.88 -16.03 2.08
N ARG A 744 25.37 -14.97 1.44
CA ARG A 744 24.84 -14.50 0.16
C ARG A 744 24.80 -15.64 -0.87
N VAL A 745 23.66 -15.85 -1.51
CA VAL A 745 23.57 -16.74 -2.66
C VAL A 745 24.23 -16.08 -3.88
N PRO A 746 25.16 -16.75 -4.60
CA PRO A 746 25.72 -16.24 -5.85
C PRO A 746 24.63 -15.80 -6.82
N GLY A 747 24.79 -14.64 -7.43
CA GLY A 747 23.70 -14.01 -8.20
C GLY A 747 23.06 -12.82 -7.48
N TYR A 748 23.03 -12.80 -6.15
CA TYR A 748 22.46 -11.68 -5.40
C TYR A 748 23.55 -10.77 -4.86
N GLU A 749 23.19 -9.50 -4.69
CA GLU A 749 23.99 -8.52 -3.97
C GLU A 749 23.28 -8.14 -2.68
N LEU A 750 24.04 -7.96 -1.60
CA LEU A 750 23.51 -7.64 -0.28
C LEU A 750 24.29 -6.48 0.34
N LYS A 751 23.57 -5.57 1.00
CA LYS A 751 24.15 -4.57 1.89
C LYS A 751 23.33 -4.45 3.17
N LEU A 752 23.99 -4.12 4.27
CA LEU A 752 23.35 -3.78 5.53
C LEU A 752 23.49 -2.27 5.74
N THR A 753 22.41 -1.58 6.12
CA THR A 753 22.46 -0.14 6.40
C THR A 753 22.05 0.20 7.83
N ASP A 754 22.58 1.30 8.36
CA ASP A 754 22.12 1.92 9.60
C ASP A 754 20.79 2.68 9.40
N THR A 755 20.36 3.44 10.41
CA THR A 755 19.12 4.26 10.36
C THR A 755 19.23 5.48 9.46
N ASP A 756 20.44 5.95 9.18
CA ASP A 756 20.72 7.11 8.33
C ASP A 756 20.94 6.70 6.87
N GLY A 757 20.96 5.39 6.59
CA GLY A 757 21.10 4.81 5.25
C GLY A 757 22.54 4.50 4.85
N ASN A 758 23.50 4.65 5.76
CA ASN A 758 24.91 4.34 5.49
C ASN A 758 25.13 2.83 5.55
N GLU A 759 25.97 2.32 4.65
CA GLU A 759 26.35 0.89 4.67
C GLU A 759 27.27 0.60 5.85
N ILE A 760 26.96 -0.47 6.60
CA ILE A 760 27.72 -0.87 7.79
C ILE A 760 28.70 -2.01 7.49
N VAL A 761 29.84 -1.97 8.19
CA VAL A 761 30.91 -2.99 8.12
C VAL A 761 30.56 -4.24 8.96
N ALA A 762 31.33 -5.32 8.78
CA ALA A 762 31.08 -6.59 9.46
C ALA A 762 31.07 -6.46 10.99
N GLY A 763 30.18 -7.20 11.66
CA GLY A 763 30.02 -7.22 13.12
C GLY A 763 28.86 -6.39 13.66
N GLU A 764 28.38 -5.40 12.90
CA GLU A 764 27.29 -4.51 13.30
C GLU A 764 25.91 -4.95 12.78
N SER A 765 24.87 -4.46 13.44
CA SER A 765 23.46 -4.76 13.15
C SER A 765 22.85 -3.69 12.24
N GLY A 766 22.29 -4.09 11.10
CA GLY A 766 21.71 -3.17 10.11
C GLY A 766 20.52 -3.77 9.37
N VAL A 767 19.82 -2.96 8.58
CA VAL A 767 18.70 -3.42 7.76
C VAL A 767 19.22 -3.98 6.44
N LEU A 768 18.74 -5.15 6.05
CA LEU A 768 19.16 -5.84 4.84
C LEU A 768 18.49 -5.26 3.60
N TRP A 769 19.32 -5.01 2.58
CA TRP A 769 18.91 -4.72 1.23
C TRP A 769 19.40 -5.82 0.31
N VAL A 770 18.57 -6.19 -0.66
CA VAL A 770 18.85 -7.25 -1.63
C VAL A 770 18.68 -6.72 -3.04
N ARG A 771 19.56 -7.13 -3.95
CA ARG A 771 19.43 -6.87 -5.39
C ARG A 771 19.71 -8.14 -6.19
N GLY A 772 18.89 -8.37 -7.22
CA GLY A 772 19.05 -9.43 -8.21
C GLY A 772 17.85 -9.44 -9.17
N HIS A 773 18.03 -9.89 -10.42
CA HIS A 773 17.00 -9.77 -11.46
C HIS A 773 15.69 -10.54 -11.16
N SER A 774 15.67 -11.46 -10.18
CA SER A 774 14.41 -12.07 -9.74
C SER A 774 13.55 -11.18 -8.84
N GLN A 775 13.95 -9.93 -8.60
CA GLN A 775 13.19 -9.02 -7.77
C GLN A 775 11.99 -8.45 -8.51
N ALA A 776 10.87 -8.36 -7.81
CA ALA A 776 9.65 -7.78 -8.32
C ALA A 776 9.86 -6.27 -8.58
N PRO A 777 9.49 -5.75 -9.76
CA PRO A 777 9.62 -4.34 -10.08
C PRO A 777 8.60 -3.48 -9.30
N CYS A 778 7.45 -4.05 -8.93
CA CYS A 778 6.40 -3.31 -8.23
C CYS A 778 5.44 -4.21 -7.45
N TYR A 779 4.69 -3.56 -6.57
CA TYR A 779 3.41 -4.07 -6.10
C TYR A 779 2.28 -3.50 -6.97
N TRP A 780 1.45 -4.38 -7.52
CA TRP A 780 0.30 -4.01 -8.33
C TRP A 780 -0.66 -3.11 -7.56
N ASN A 781 -1.11 -2.01 -8.19
CA ASN A 781 -2.01 -1.01 -7.61
C ASN A 781 -1.55 -0.44 -6.25
N ARG A 782 -0.25 -0.45 -5.95
CA ARG A 782 0.33 0.03 -4.68
C ARG A 782 1.63 0.83 -4.90
N PRO A 783 1.59 1.98 -5.58
CA PRO A 783 2.78 2.78 -5.89
C PRO A 783 3.50 3.28 -4.62
N GLU A 784 2.79 3.65 -3.57
CA GLU A 784 3.38 4.08 -2.30
C GLU A 784 4.22 2.96 -1.67
N LYS A 785 3.66 1.74 -1.58
CA LYS A 785 4.37 0.59 -1.03
C LYS A 785 5.51 0.11 -1.94
N THR A 786 5.35 0.30 -3.25
CA THR A 786 6.42 0.06 -4.22
C THR A 786 7.60 0.99 -3.92
N ALA A 787 7.37 2.30 -3.82
CA ALA A 787 8.43 3.27 -3.50
C ALA A 787 9.05 3.05 -2.10
N GLU A 788 8.28 2.52 -1.14
CA GLU A 788 8.82 2.14 0.17
C GLU A 788 9.71 0.89 0.14
N THR A 789 9.49 -0.04 -0.79
CA THR A 789 10.13 -1.38 -0.76
C THR A 789 11.16 -1.55 -1.88
N MET A 790 10.80 -1.20 -3.11
CA MET A 790 11.64 -1.26 -4.30
C MET A 790 12.27 0.12 -4.52
N ARG A 791 13.54 0.32 -4.11
CA ARG A 791 14.24 1.61 -4.21
C ARG A 791 15.55 1.47 -4.96
N ASP A 792 15.73 2.27 -6.00
CA ASP A 792 16.99 2.37 -6.76
C ASP A 792 17.56 1.01 -7.21
N GLY A 793 16.69 0.08 -7.61
CA GLY A 793 17.09 -1.27 -8.00
C GLY A 793 17.40 -2.22 -6.85
N TRP A 794 17.03 -1.88 -5.61
CA TRP A 794 17.16 -2.73 -4.43
C TRP A 794 15.81 -2.98 -3.76
N ILE A 795 15.66 -4.16 -3.15
CA ILE A 795 14.60 -4.48 -2.19
C ILE A 795 15.05 -4.13 -0.78
N TYR A 796 14.35 -3.16 -0.17
CA TYR A 796 14.38 -2.92 1.27
C TYR A 796 13.56 -4.00 1.99
N THR A 797 14.22 -4.96 2.62
CA THR A 797 13.52 -6.10 3.26
C THR A 797 12.75 -5.68 4.51
N GLY A 798 13.23 -4.63 5.20
CA GLY A 798 12.80 -4.30 6.56
C GLY A 798 13.28 -5.29 7.62
N ASP A 799 14.10 -6.27 7.25
CA ASP A 799 14.69 -7.26 8.16
C ASP A 799 16.06 -6.79 8.64
N ARG A 800 16.30 -6.87 9.95
CA ARG A 800 17.59 -6.57 10.57
C ARG A 800 18.44 -7.81 10.67
N PHE A 801 19.70 -7.64 10.29
CA PHE A 801 20.71 -8.68 10.31
C PHE A 801 22.01 -8.15 10.90
N ARG A 802 22.72 -9.06 11.54
CA ARG A 802 24.14 -8.91 11.81
C ARG A 802 24.92 -9.88 10.94
N ARG A 803 25.94 -9.35 10.26
CA ARG A 803 26.87 -10.14 9.45
C ARG A 803 28.13 -10.42 10.27
N ASP A 804 28.51 -11.68 10.41
CA ASP A 804 29.74 -12.06 11.10
C ASP A 804 30.98 -11.98 10.18
N VAL A 805 32.15 -12.26 10.75
CA VAL A 805 33.45 -12.23 10.05
C VAL A 805 33.57 -13.30 8.94
N ASP A 806 32.80 -14.38 9.04
CA ASP A 806 32.78 -15.48 8.07
C ASP A 806 31.77 -15.21 6.92
N GLY A 807 31.02 -14.10 7.01
CA GLY A 807 30.01 -13.67 6.03
C GLY A 807 28.62 -14.26 6.24
N PHE A 808 28.36 -14.93 7.37
CA PHE A 808 27.02 -15.43 7.72
C PHE A 808 26.15 -14.33 8.29
N HIS A 809 24.87 -14.37 7.92
CA HIS A 809 23.87 -13.40 8.33
C HIS A 809 22.95 -14.01 9.38
N PHE A 810 22.85 -13.34 10.52
CA PHE A 810 21.97 -13.73 11.63
C PHE A 810 20.80 -12.78 11.69
N PHE A 811 19.59 -13.31 11.57
CA PHE A 811 18.37 -12.52 11.70
C PHE A 811 18.21 -12.05 13.15
N GLU A 812 18.00 -10.75 13.33
CA GLU A 812 17.86 -10.12 14.65
C GLU A 812 16.46 -9.53 14.89
N GLY A 813 15.62 -9.49 13.84
CA GLY A 813 14.23 -9.08 13.93
C GLY A 813 13.83 -8.14 12.80
N ARG A 814 12.60 -7.64 12.88
CA ARG A 814 12.08 -6.65 11.93
C ARG A 814 12.39 -5.23 12.40
N ALA A 815 12.73 -4.36 11.45
CA ALA A 815 12.89 -2.93 11.70
C ALA A 815 11.57 -2.30 12.18
N ASP A 816 10.42 -2.77 11.67
CA ASP A 816 9.08 -2.30 12.04
C ASP A 816 8.51 -2.91 13.32
N ASP A 817 9.05 -4.03 13.82
CA ASP A 817 8.66 -4.61 15.13
C ASP A 817 9.46 -4.01 16.31
N LEU A 818 10.37 -3.07 16.05
CA LEU A 818 11.14 -2.42 17.08
C LEU A 818 10.22 -1.54 17.93
N VAL A 819 10.07 -1.91 19.20
CA VAL A 819 9.14 -1.24 20.11
C VAL A 819 9.89 -0.54 21.22
N LYS A 820 9.42 0.65 21.58
CA LYS A 820 10.01 1.42 22.68
C LYS A 820 9.25 1.12 23.96
N VAL A 821 9.85 0.32 24.84
CA VAL A 821 9.30 -0.06 26.14
C VAL A 821 10.03 0.74 27.22
N SER A 822 9.30 1.56 27.97
CA SER A 822 9.88 2.47 28.98
C SER A 822 11.06 3.31 28.47
N GLY A 823 10.96 3.80 27.23
CA GLY A 823 11.98 4.67 26.64
C GLY A 823 13.17 3.92 26.00
N GLN A 824 13.21 2.59 26.09
CA GLN A 824 14.29 1.77 25.54
C GLN A 824 13.77 0.88 24.41
N TRP A 825 14.60 0.72 23.38
CA TRP A 825 14.27 -0.09 22.23
C TRP A 825 14.40 -1.58 22.57
N VAL A 826 13.34 -2.33 22.30
CA VAL A 826 13.28 -3.78 22.51
C VAL A 826 12.75 -4.44 21.25
N HIS A 827 13.42 -5.50 20.82
CA HIS A 827 12.92 -6.38 19.77
C HIS A 827 12.14 -7.53 20.42
N PRO A 828 10.83 -7.68 20.16
CA PRO A 828 10.05 -8.76 20.75
C PRO A 828 10.61 -10.15 20.45
N LEU A 829 11.17 -10.36 19.24
CA LEU A 829 11.78 -11.63 18.84
C LEU A 829 12.99 -12.04 19.70
N GLU A 830 13.77 -11.09 20.22
CA GLU A 830 14.89 -11.40 21.12
C GLU A 830 14.38 -12.04 22.42
N VAL A 831 13.24 -11.55 22.90
CA VAL A 831 12.56 -12.07 24.08
C VAL A 831 11.89 -13.41 23.79
N GLU A 832 11.31 -13.59 22.58
CA GLU A 832 10.81 -14.89 22.11
C GLU A 832 11.91 -15.95 22.14
N ARG A 833 13.08 -15.66 21.54
CA ARG A 833 14.22 -16.58 21.50
C ARG A 833 14.69 -16.96 22.90
N CYS A 834 14.82 -15.97 23.79
CA CYS A 834 15.19 -16.23 25.17
C CYS A 834 14.16 -17.15 25.86
N LEU A 835 12.86 -16.89 25.71
CA LEU A 835 11.82 -17.72 26.34
C LEU A 835 11.73 -19.13 25.76
N ALA A 836 12.00 -19.29 24.47
CA ALA A 836 11.98 -20.59 23.80
C ALA A 836 13.03 -21.57 24.35
N GLU A 837 14.10 -21.07 24.96
CA GLU A 837 15.13 -21.89 25.63
C GLU A 837 14.71 -22.38 27.03
N HIS A 838 13.59 -21.92 27.57
CA HIS A 838 13.17 -22.30 28.91
C HIS A 838 12.51 -23.71 28.92
N PRO A 839 12.87 -24.61 29.85
CA PRO A 839 12.37 -26.00 29.85
C PRO A 839 10.84 -26.14 29.88
N LEU A 840 10.14 -25.19 30.52
CA LEU A 840 8.67 -25.21 30.62
C LEU A 840 7.96 -24.76 29.33
N VAL A 841 8.66 -24.10 28.40
CA VAL A 841 8.06 -23.50 27.20
C VAL A 841 8.11 -24.50 26.05
N ARG A 842 6.95 -24.72 25.41
CA ARG A 842 6.83 -25.48 24.16
C ARG A 842 6.96 -24.55 22.95
N GLU A 843 6.16 -23.48 22.94
CA GLU A 843 6.22 -22.42 21.94
C GLU A 843 5.87 -21.08 22.59
N CYS A 844 6.41 -19.98 22.07
CA CYS A 844 6.01 -18.64 22.50
C CYS A 844 6.02 -17.61 21.37
N ALA A 845 5.25 -16.54 21.55
CA ALA A 845 5.30 -15.33 20.74
C ALA A 845 5.24 -14.10 21.65
N VAL A 846 6.00 -13.05 21.36
CA VAL A 846 6.05 -11.82 22.14
C VAL A 846 5.57 -10.68 21.26
N LEU A 847 4.60 -9.94 21.78
CA LEU A 847 4.02 -8.78 21.11
C LEU A 847 4.15 -7.55 22.00
N ALA A 848 4.29 -6.38 21.38
CA ALA A 848 4.06 -5.13 22.07
C ALA A 848 2.55 -4.86 22.14
N LEU A 849 2.01 -4.83 23.35
CA LEU A 849 0.64 -4.46 23.64
C LEU A 849 0.63 -3.15 24.43
N ASP A 850 -0.49 -2.44 24.37
CA ASP A 850 -0.72 -1.30 25.26
C ASP A 850 -1.08 -1.83 26.65
N ASP A 851 -0.50 -1.26 27.70
CA ASP A 851 -0.93 -1.49 29.08
C ASP A 851 -2.16 -0.64 29.43
N GLU A 852 -2.65 -0.74 30.67
CA GLU A 852 -3.83 -0.01 31.15
C GLU A 852 -3.70 1.52 31.04
N ASN A 853 -2.47 2.04 30.97
CA ASN A 853 -2.14 3.45 30.81
C ASN A 853 -1.80 3.84 29.36
N ARG A 854 -2.05 2.94 28.39
CA ARG A 854 -1.68 3.08 26.97
C ARG A 854 -0.17 3.22 26.72
N LEU A 855 0.66 2.73 27.65
CA LEU A 855 2.10 2.62 27.43
C LEU A 855 2.42 1.27 26.78
N LYS A 856 3.35 1.26 25.83
CA LYS A 856 3.80 0.03 25.19
C LYS A 856 4.54 -0.86 26.19
N THR A 857 4.08 -2.09 26.34
CA THR A 857 4.71 -3.15 27.13
C THR A 857 4.80 -4.44 26.32
N LEU A 858 5.71 -5.34 26.72
CA LEU A 858 5.79 -6.67 26.12
C LEU A 858 4.83 -7.64 26.80
N ALA A 859 4.11 -8.39 25.98
CA ALA A 859 3.28 -9.53 26.37
C ALA A 859 3.78 -10.80 25.66
N ALA A 860 4.14 -11.82 26.43
CA ALA A 860 4.51 -13.13 25.93
C ALA A 860 3.30 -14.06 25.95
N PHE A 861 2.88 -14.54 24.79
CA PHE A 861 1.93 -15.63 24.63
C PHE A 861 2.70 -16.94 24.69
N VAL A 862 2.41 -17.79 25.66
CA VAL A 862 3.20 -18.98 25.98
C VAL A 862 2.32 -20.23 25.92
N ALA A 863 2.69 -21.18 25.06
CA ALA A 863 2.22 -22.55 25.14
C ALA A 863 3.23 -23.35 25.96
N LEU A 864 2.78 -23.89 27.09
CA LEU A 864 3.60 -24.71 27.99
C LEU A 864 3.72 -26.15 27.47
N ARG A 865 4.74 -26.87 27.93
CA ARG A 865 4.84 -28.33 27.79
C ARG A 865 3.83 -29.02 28.72
N ASP A 866 3.47 -30.26 28.39
CA ASP A 866 2.32 -30.96 29.00
C ASP A 866 2.51 -31.27 30.50
N ASP A 867 3.75 -31.26 30.98
CA ASP A 867 4.16 -31.45 32.38
C ASP A 867 4.18 -30.15 33.20
N ALA A 868 4.09 -28.98 32.55
CA ALA A 868 4.18 -27.67 33.19
C ALA A 868 2.80 -27.10 33.56
N ARG A 869 2.67 -26.59 34.79
CA ARG A 869 1.42 -25.94 35.25
C ARG A 869 1.45 -24.43 34.99
N ARG A 870 0.34 -23.90 34.46
CA ARG A 870 0.11 -22.45 34.38
C ARG A 870 -0.14 -21.87 35.77
N GLY A 871 0.40 -20.67 36.03
CA GLY A 871 0.18 -19.96 37.29
C GLY A 871 1.21 -18.85 37.53
N ASP A 872 1.02 -18.09 38.61
CA ASP A 872 1.86 -16.94 38.95
C ASP A 872 3.32 -17.32 39.22
N GLU A 873 3.55 -18.49 39.82
CA GLU A 873 4.89 -19.03 40.06
C GLU A 873 5.64 -19.27 38.74
N THR A 874 5.02 -19.99 37.80
CA THR A 874 5.55 -20.20 36.45
C THR A 874 5.79 -18.88 35.71
N THR A 875 4.87 -17.92 35.84
CA THR A 875 5.04 -16.57 35.25
C THR A 875 6.28 -15.88 35.79
N ARG A 876 6.50 -15.90 37.11
CA ARG A 876 7.69 -15.31 37.74
C ARG A 876 8.97 -16.00 37.29
N VAL A 877 8.96 -17.33 37.18
CA VAL A 877 10.10 -18.12 36.68
C VAL A 877 10.47 -17.71 35.26
N LEU A 878 9.48 -17.62 34.34
CA LEU A 878 9.72 -17.20 32.96
C LEU A 878 10.22 -15.75 32.87
N GLN A 879 9.65 -14.84 33.65
CA GLN A 879 10.12 -13.44 33.69
C GLN A 879 11.54 -13.32 34.24
N GLN A 880 11.85 -14.08 35.28
CA GLN A 880 13.18 -14.09 35.90
C GLN A 880 14.22 -14.64 34.94
N PHE A 881 13.90 -15.70 34.21
CA PHE A 881 14.76 -16.29 33.19
C PHE A 881 15.17 -15.26 32.13
N VAL A 882 14.22 -14.44 31.66
CA VAL A 882 14.54 -13.37 30.70
C VAL A 882 15.39 -12.28 31.33
N LYS A 883 15.14 -11.89 32.59
CA LYS A 883 15.93 -10.86 33.29
C LYS A 883 17.38 -11.28 33.53
N GLU A 884 17.65 -12.58 33.66
CA GLU A 884 18.99 -13.11 33.89
C GLU A 884 19.81 -13.22 32.60
N ARG A 885 19.15 -13.41 31.46
CA ARG A 885 19.80 -13.63 30.15
C ARG A 885 19.80 -12.41 29.24
N LEU A 886 18.80 -11.55 29.35
CA LEU A 886 18.67 -10.31 28.61
C LEU A 886 18.74 -9.11 29.56
N LEU A 887 18.81 -7.90 28.99
CA LEU A 887 18.79 -6.69 29.79
C LEU A 887 17.50 -6.59 30.63
N PRO A 888 17.56 -6.12 31.90
CA PRO A 888 16.45 -6.20 32.85
C PRO A 888 15.13 -5.54 32.42
N TYR A 889 15.15 -4.67 31.41
CA TYR A 889 13.96 -4.00 30.87
C TYR A 889 13.27 -4.78 29.74
N LYS A 890 13.90 -5.85 29.22
CA LYS A 890 13.40 -6.63 28.08
C LYS A 890 12.42 -7.74 28.48
N TYR A 891 12.25 -8.04 29.77
CA TYR A 891 11.33 -9.09 30.19
C TYR A 891 9.87 -8.76 29.86
N PRO A 892 9.05 -9.77 29.51
CA PRO A 892 7.63 -9.55 29.25
C PRO A 892 6.89 -9.24 30.55
N ARG A 893 6.25 -8.07 30.64
CA ARG A 893 5.46 -7.71 31.84
C ARG A 893 4.19 -8.54 31.96
N ARG A 894 3.68 -9.05 30.84
CA ARG A 894 2.52 -9.95 30.80
C ARG A 894 2.93 -11.30 30.21
N VAL A 895 2.50 -12.39 30.84
CA VAL A 895 2.59 -13.75 30.29
C VAL A 895 1.17 -14.27 30.14
N ILE A 896 0.77 -14.60 28.92
CA ILE A 896 -0.57 -15.05 28.54
C ILE A 896 -0.46 -16.50 28.11
N TYR A 897 -1.04 -17.41 28.88
CA TYR A 897 -0.98 -18.83 28.57
C TYR A 897 -2.03 -19.20 27.51
N VAL A 898 -1.58 -19.86 26.44
CA VAL A 898 -2.44 -20.35 25.35
C VAL A 898 -2.24 -21.87 25.17
N PRO A 899 -3.28 -22.62 24.78
CA PRO A 899 -3.13 -24.05 24.52
C PRO A 899 -2.19 -24.31 23.33
N SER A 900 -2.24 -23.48 22.29
CA SER A 900 -1.33 -23.48 21.14
C SER A 900 -1.29 -22.10 20.49
N LEU A 901 -0.23 -21.79 19.75
CA LEU A 901 -0.16 -20.56 18.97
C LEU A 901 -0.93 -20.72 17.65
N PRO A 902 -1.79 -19.75 17.27
CA PRO A 902 -2.48 -19.80 15.98
C PRO A 902 -1.44 -19.75 14.84
N LYS A 903 -1.70 -20.47 13.76
CA LYS A 903 -0.81 -20.54 12.60
C LYS A 903 -1.52 -20.05 11.33
N THR A 904 -0.78 -19.40 10.44
CA THR A 904 -1.23 -19.01 9.09
C THR A 904 -1.29 -20.23 8.17
N GLY A 905 -1.81 -20.07 6.95
CA GLY A 905 -1.81 -21.13 5.93
C GLY A 905 -0.42 -21.62 5.50
N THR A 906 0.66 -20.91 5.86
CA THR A 906 2.06 -21.36 5.67
C THR A 906 2.60 -22.17 6.85
N GLY A 907 1.85 -22.34 7.94
CA GLY A 907 2.34 -22.93 9.18
C GLY A 907 3.09 -21.95 10.11
N LYS A 908 3.31 -20.70 9.70
CA LYS A 908 3.91 -19.63 10.53
C LYS A 908 2.97 -19.15 11.64
N ILE A 909 3.48 -18.63 12.76
CA ILE A 909 2.65 -18.02 13.83
C ILE A 909 1.81 -16.85 13.27
N ASP A 910 0.49 -16.90 13.46
CA ASP A 910 -0.42 -15.81 13.13
C ASP A 910 -0.43 -14.76 14.26
N ARG A 911 0.52 -13.83 14.16
CA ARG A 911 0.65 -12.70 15.09
C ARG A 911 -0.56 -11.74 15.05
N GLN A 912 -1.32 -11.67 13.96
CA GLN A 912 -2.53 -10.85 13.90
C GLN A 912 -3.66 -11.48 14.73
N ALA A 913 -3.83 -12.80 14.63
CA ALA A 913 -4.76 -13.53 15.49
C ALA A 913 -4.41 -13.37 16.97
N LEU A 914 -3.12 -13.46 17.33
CA LEU A 914 -2.64 -13.20 18.69
C LEU A 914 -2.92 -11.76 19.15
N ARG A 915 -2.67 -10.75 18.29
CA ARG A 915 -3.02 -9.35 18.60
C ARG A 915 -4.51 -9.20 18.88
N ARG A 916 -5.39 -9.83 18.09
CA ARG A 916 -6.85 -9.80 18.33
C ARG A 916 -7.21 -10.49 19.66
N ALA A 917 -6.61 -11.63 19.96
CA ALA A 917 -6.84 -12.37 21.20
C ALA A 917 -6.34 -11.62 22.45
N GLY A 918 -5.24 -10.85 22.32
CA GLY A 918 -4.64 -10.07 23.40
C GLY A 918 -5.32 -8.72 23.72
N VAL A 919 -6.38 -8.35 22.99
CA VAL A 919 -7.13 -7.08 23.14
C VAL A 919 -8.43 -7.26 23.92
N MET A 920 -8.78 -8.48 24.35
CA MET A 920 -9.88 -8.66 25.31
C MET A 920 -9.42 -8.24 26.72
N PRO A 921 -10.26 -7.49 27.46
CA PRO A 921 -9.91 -6.92 28.77
C PRO A 921 -9.54 -7.97 29.81
#